data_AF-A0A2W6C5L7-F1
#
_entry.id   AF-A0A2W6C5L7-F1
#
_cell.length_a   1.000
_cell.length_b   1.000
_cell.length_c   1.000
_cell.angle_alpha   90.00
_cell.angle_beta   90.00
_cell.angle_gamma   90.00
#
_symmetry.space_group_name_H-M   'P 1'
#
loop_
_entity.id
_entity.type
_entity.pdbx_description
1 polymer ?
#
loop_
_entity_poly.entity_id
_entity_poly.type
_entity_poly.pdbx_seq_one_letter_code
_entity_poly.pdbx_strand_id
1 'polypeptide(L)'
;MRGGMKTYRGSAAPARNYVEADRARADDYYLTEGTGVAQRYLASPGGGVHSLAPLRGDGYEAWVAGVDPDTGVPKGRLRHDDQAVRFVEVTVNGPKTWSLAAELHPDISAAYDTAQDRAANQIIDWLAQHATTRVGPRGGQIQVPVQQIEAATVRHHTSRAGDPHRHLHLQINARVLAEGTWRGLHTVGVRDSLDAINGIGHAAVMTDPGFRAALAARGYSLDPATGEVVQLAEFVGLFSARAAQIGRNVDRYDAEWRAANPDREPEPKLRRAWDARAWADARPDKVVPRDGAELTRRWVDELHELGFREPTVTASIDHPSVGSFERDQAVDVVLTRLGARRSAWSGADIRGEVEQLIARHDVVTEASVRCELAEDVSARTVARCVQIVDRDGMPEHIRALTSREVLDVEADLTARLIARATAPTTLRVGATDARPGLDAVQQEAVQLLAGDAQLVVIEGAAGAGKTTVLAATRTAVEADGDHLMVVTPTRKAAHVAAREVGASAHSAAWLVFQHGYRWGDDGAWKRLRAGDIDPDTGMNFSGPSTPAGLRPGDLLLVDEAGMLDQDTARALLTVADEQHARVALVGDRHQLPAVGRGGVLDLAVRFAPPEAHLTLDSVHRFVCKTTATDGSVAIVRDDEYAQLSLAMRSGDDPGDVFDALAARGQIAVYGTEVERREAVIDRAARSITDGERRALIADTREQVARLNADTREWLIARGRVDGSGEIVTESGQRIGVRDRIATRRNDRDLAVANRAVWTVTDVSRFGITVTGEHGDRTLPNSYVRSHVELAYATTAYGVQGETTDVADLVVGEHTSAASAYVGMTRGRESNIAHLVAADIAGAREQWTAVFARDRADLGPAHAAELAAQEASRYARHRPLDTVLAELHSAWTDEANCAQRLADAQRRREYLIDIVALVEQREAKLPALKDAYDNAGRSRDQTATAAQHAELAAARIIDGVYASLQRDWDAQREVARAAGRIVHEGPGRLGQRLRAVNRASEELARWSTEWQPVLPWLPTHTAEIASQARWFDDVPRIRAAFEAHARTAGESSVPGYAATLDAAASAAQGSDDASREYSRTDAAYRTALDHYGNFARIEDPAAELAGTDLFIHETQGRLRTAETRSESLLAEPTVRAQPPDRLVAERELWQINGDMKARDLRSWTSADGGVEPPGRQWEYAVPDFSEHDPGPEFGR
;
A
#
# COMPACT_ATOMS: atom_id res chain seq x y z
N MET A 1 -3.77 -32.97 4.47
CA MET A 1 -5.23 -32.91 4.61
C MET A 1 -5.69 -31.52 4.18
N ARG A 2 -6.89 -31.38 3.63
CA ARG A 2 -7.49 -30.07 3.34
C ARG A 2 -8.93 -30.10 3.84
N GLY A 3 -9.09 -29.97 5.16
CA GLY A 3 -10.40 -29.95 5.81
C GLY A 3 -10.75 -28.53 6.24
N GLY A 4 -11.88 -28.01 5.75
CA GLY A 4 -12.50 -26.82 6.34
C GLY A 4 -13.24 -27.17 7.63
N MET A 5 -13.39 -26.21 8.54
CA MET A 5 -14.24 -26.34 9.72
C MET A 5 -15.71 -26.16 9.33
N LYS A 6 -16.59 -27.06 9.78
CA LYS A 6 -18.04 -26.88 9.69
C LYS A 6 -18.64 -26.72 11.08
N THR A 7 -19.64 -25.85 11.20
CA THR A 7 -20.38 -25.67 12.46
C THR A 7 -21.80 -26.20 12.25
N TYR A 8 -22.17 -27.27 12.94
CA TYR A 8 -23.53 -27.79 12.90
C TYR A 8 -24.42 -26.99 13.86
N ARG A 9 -25.53 -26.44 13.34
CA ARG A 9 -26.50 -25.63 14.10
C ARG A 9 -27.90 -26.23 14.00
N GLY A 10 -28.75 -25.92 14.98
CA GLY A 10 -30.18 -26.24 14.95
C GLY A 10 -30.55 -27.53 15.67
N SER A 11 -31.47 -28.32 15.10
CA SER A 11 -32.00 -29.55 15.71
C SER A 11 -30.94 -30.66 15.77
N ALA A 12 -30.95 -31.46 16.84
CA ALA A 12 -30.03 -32.59 17.01
C ALA A 12 -30.48 -33.86 16.24
N ALA A 13 -31.78 -34.05 16.04
CA ALA A 13 -32.34 -35.26 15.42
C ALA A 13 -31.79 -35.54 14.00
N PRO A 14 -31.59 -34.54 13.13
CA PRO A 14 -31.00 -34.79 11.81
C PRO A 14 -29.57 -35.30 11.83
N ALA A 15 -28.82 -35.06 12.92
CA ALA A 15 -27.44 -35.51 13.02
C ALA A 15 -27.32 -37.05 13.06
N ARG A 16 -28.36 -37.80 13.47
CA ARG A 16 -28.34 -39.29 13.48
C ARG A 16 -27.88 -39.91 12.17
N ASN A 17 -28.08 -39.21 11.06
CA ASN A 17 -27.64 -39.61 9.73
C ASN A 17 -26.16 -39.95 9.64
N TYR A 18 -25.32 -39.29 10.43
CA TYR A 18 -23.89 -39.59 10.46
C TYR A 18 -23.63 -41.06 10.82
N VAL A 19 -24.37 -41.62 11.78
CA VAL A 19 -24.15 -42.99 12.29
C VAL A 19 -25.05 -44.03 11.63
N GLU A 20 -26.15 -43.62 11.01
CA GLU A 20 -27.14 -44.51 10.40
C GLU A 20 -26.99 -44.63 8.87
N ALA A 21 -26.10 -43.84 8.23
CA ALA A 21 -25.80 -43.89 6.79
C ALA A 21 -24.29 -43.80 6.51
N ASP A 22 -23.84 -44.39 5.39
CA ASP A 22 -22.43 -44.31 4.92
C ASP A 22 -22.14 -43.06 4.06
N ARG A 23 -23.13 -42.19 3.86
CA ARG A 23 -23.01 -40.98 3.03
C ARG A 23 -23.36 -39.74 3.85
N ALA A 24 -22.36 -39.02 4.35
CA ALA A 24 -22.59 -37.76 5.06
C ALA A 24 -23.05 -36.62 4.11
N ARG A 25 -24.36 -36.33 4.09
CA ARG A 25 -24.86 -34.97 3.88
C ARG A 25 -25.20 -34.37 5.25
N ALA A 26 -24.81 -33.12 5.49
CA ALA A 26 -25.28 -32.37 6.67
C ALA A 26 -26.81 -32.19 6.62
N ASP A 27 -27.40 -32.25 5.42
CA ASP A 27 -28.81 -31.93 5.22
C ASP A 27 -29.69 -33.10 4.76
N ASP A 28 -29.19 -34.33 4.49
CA ASP A 28 -30.06 -35.39 3.93
C ASP A 28 -29.71 -36.87 4.13
N TYR A 29 -30.78 -37.68 4.09
CA TYR A 29 -30.96 -38.98 4.75
C TYR A 29 -30.86 -40.24 3.84
N TYR A 30 -29.95 -41.15 4.23
CA TYR A 30 -29.87 -42.64 4.12
C TYR A 30 -29.74 -43.41 2.79
N LEU A 31 -28.82 -44.40 2.75
CA LEU A 31 -29.05 -45.88 2.71
C LEU A 31 -27.87 -46.59 3.41
N THR A 32 -28.11 -47.82 3.88
CA THR A 32 -27.28 -48.70 4.71
C THR A 32 -25.93 -49.09 4.10
N GLU A 33 -24.84 -48.71 4.77
CA GLU A 33 -23.74 -49.55 5.32
C GLU A 33 -22.67 -48.64 5.99
N GLY A 34 -23.08 -47.85 7.00
CA GLY A 34 -22.10 -47.23 7.91
C GLY A 34 -21.68 -48.24 8.99
N THR A 35 -20.66 -47.94 9.78
CA THR A 35 -20.31 -48.76 10.97
C THR A 35 -21.47 -48.91 11.96
N GLY A 36 -22.51 -48.07 11.85
CA GLY A 36 -23.67 -48.02 12.74
C GLY A 36 -23.36 -47.32 14.07
N VAL A 37 -22.16 -46.72 14.20
CA VAL A 37 -21.55 -46.40 15.48
C VAL A 37 -20.61 -45.18 15.36
N ALA A 38 -20.79 -44.18 16.23
CA ALA A 38 -19.80 -43.13 16.45
C ALA A 38 -18.89 -43.50 17.62
N GLN A 39 -17.57 -43.45 17.44
CA GLN A 39 -16.64 -43.61 18.55
C GLN A 39 -16.64 -42.33 19.37
N ARG A 40 -16.83 -42.43 20.69
CA ARG A 40 -16.90 -41.28 21.61
C ARG A 40 -15.60 -41.19 22.40
N TYR A 41 -15.12 -39.97 22.58
CA TYR A 41 -13.89 -39.67 23.30
C TYR A 41 -14.11 -38.60 24.37
N LEU A 42 -13.38 -38.77 25.47
CA LEU A 42 -13.18 -37.76 26.50
C LEU A 42 -11.71 -37.35 26.50
N ALA A 43 -11.44 -36.06 26.52
CA ALA A 43 -10.08 -35.57 26.63
C ALA A 43 -9.99 -34.40 27.59
N SER A 44 -8.88 -34.36 28.33
CA SER A 44 -8.54 -33.29 29.27
C SER A 44 -7.07 -32.91 29.12
N PRO A 45 -6.70 -31.63 29.34
CA PRO A 45 -5.30 -31.20 29.29
C PRO A 45 -4.41 -32.08 30.19
N GLY A 46 -3.38 -32.72 29.62
CA GLY A 46 -2.45 -33.59 30.34
C GLY A 46 -3.00 -34.95 30.80
N GLY A 47 -4.30 -35.21 30.62
CA GLY A 47 -4.94 -36.51 30.90
C GLY A 47 -4.94 -37.48 29.72
N GLY A 48 -4.70 -36.99 28.51
CA GLY A 48 -4.76 -37.74 27.28
C GLY A 48 -6.19 -37.99 26.80
N VAL A 49 -6.33 -38.82 25.76
CA VAL A 49 -7.60 -39.16 25.13
C VAL A 49 -8.08 -40.52 25.59
N HIS A 50 -9.28 -40.57 26.17
CA HIS A 50 -9.93 -41.79 26.63
C HIS A 50 -11.12 -42.14 25.75
N SER A 51 -11.18 -43.36 25.24
CA SER A 51 -12.35 -43.87 24.54
C SER A 51 -13.47 -44.18 25.53
N LEU A 52 -14.68 -43.72 25.23
CA LEU A 52 -15.91 -44.01 25.97
C LEU A 52 -16.74 -45.06 25.23
N ALA A 53 -17.86 -45.46 25.85
CA ALA A 53 -18.83 -46.31 25.18
C ALA A 53 -19.29 -45.65 23.86
N PRO A 54 -19.27 -46.39 22.75
CA PRO A 54 -19.55 -45.80 21.45
C PRO A 54 -21.05 -45.57 21.26
N LEU A 55 -21.41 -44.56 20.48
CA LEU A 55 -22.77 -44.04 20.37
C LEU A 55 -23.49 -44.62 19.14
N ARG A 56 -24.80 -44.89 19.29
CA ARG A 56 -25.71 -45.29 18.22
C ARG A 56 -26.97 -44.44 18.26
N GLY A 57 -27.56 -44.11 17.11
CA GLY A 57 -28.89 -43.49 16.95
C GLY A 57 -29.24 -42.48 18.05
N ASP A 58 -30.11 -42.89 18.98
CA ASP A 58 -30.58 -42.09 20.12
C ASP A 58 -29.46 -41.53 21.00
N GLY A 59 -28.44 -42.34 21.32
CA GLY A 59 -27.31 -41.90 22.15
C GLY A 59 -26.44 -40.86 21.44
N TYR A 60 -26.31 -40.97 20.11
CA TYR A 60 -25.62 -39.96 19.32
C TYR A 60 -26.44 -38.67 19.23
N GLU A 61 -27.76 -38.74 19.02
CA GLU A 61 -28.63 -37.56 19.08
C GLU A 61 -28.55 -36.85 20.43
N ALA A 62 -28.63 -37.60 21.55
CA ALA A 62 -28.54 -37.03 22.88
C ALA A 62 -27.21 -36.28 23.08
N TRP A 63 -26.10 -36.89 22.64
CA TRP A 63 -24.79 -36.25 22.68
C TRP A 63 -24.74 -34.96 21.86
N VAL A 64 -25.26 -34.98 20.62
CA VAL A 64 -25.37 -33.79 19.75
C VAL A 64 -26.25 -32.71 20.40
N ALA A 65 -27.34 -33.09 21.06
CA ALA A 65 -28.22 -32.16 21.77
C ALA A 65 -27.52 -31.43 22.94
N GLY A 66 -26.34 -31.91 23.36
CA GLY A 66 -25.62 -31.43 24.54
C GLY A 66 -26.10 -32.10 25.82
N VAL A 67 -26.70 -33.29 25.71
CA VAL A 67 -27.12 -34.13 26.84
C VAL A 67 -26.09 -35.24 27.01
N ASP A 68 -25.76 -35.58 28.25
CA ASP A 68 -24.94 -36.75 28.52
C ASP A 68 -25.74 -38.03 28.18
N PRO A 69 -25.27 -38.86 27.25
CA PRO A 69 -26.05 -39.98 26.73
C PRO A 69 -26.18 -41.15 27.72
N ASP A 70 -25.34 -41.22 28.75
CA ASP A 70 -25.37 -42.29 29.75
C ASP A 70 -26.32 -41.95 30.92
N THR A 71 -26.41 -40.66 31.27
CA THR A 71 -27.18 -40.18 32.43
C THR A 71 -28.45 -39.42 32.05
N GLY A 72 -28.59 -38.97 30.80
CA GLY A 72 -29.69 -38.12 30.33
C GLY A 72 -29.64 -36.69 30.87
N VAL A 73 -28.55 -36.30 31.56
CA VAL A 73 -28.42 -34.98 32.19
C VAL A 73 -27.94 -33.94 31.16
N PRO A 74 -28.59 -32.78 31.04
CA PRO A 74 -28.10 -31.69 30.19
C PRO A 74 -26.72 -31.17 30.65
N LYS A 75 -25.80 -30.98 29.70
CA LYS A 75 -24.49 -30.37 29.95
C LYS A 75 -24.61 -28.86 30.12
N GLY A 76 -25.18 -28.43 31.24
CA GLY A 76 -25.49 -27.04 31.56
C GLY A 76 -26.71 -26.50 30.78
N ARG A 77 -26.78 -25.18 30.59
CA ARG A 77 -27.90 -24.53 29.89
C ARG A 77 -27.79 -24.72 28.37
N LEU A 78 -28.76 -25.42 27.79
CA LEU A 78 -28.86 -25.68 26.36
C LEU A 78 -29.68 -24.59 25.65
N ARG A 79 -29.34 -24.33 24.38
CA ARG A 79 -30.16 -23.53 23.47
C ARG A 79 -31.05 -24.45 22.64
N HIS A 80 -32.27 -24.01 22.38
CA HIS A 80 -33.28 -24.75 21.62
C HIS A 80 -33.70 -24.04 20.32
N ASP A 81 -33.13 -22.86 20.06
CA ASP A 81 -33.33 -22.12 18.81
C ASP A 81 -32.50 -22.71 17.66
N ASP A 82 -32.87 -22.35 16.42
CA ASP A 82 -32.21 -22.85 15.19
C ASP A 82 -30.75 -22.38 15.05
N GLN A 83 -30.33 -21.40 15.85
CA GLN A 83 -28.95 -20.90 15.89
C GLN A 83 -28.08 -21.61 16.94
N ALA A 84 -28.60 -22.63 17.63
CA ALA A 84 -27.87 -23.40 18.63
C ALA A 84 -26.76 -24.22 17.97
N VAL A 85 -25.49 -23.85 18.21
CA VAL A 85 -24.32 -24.63 17.80
C VAL A 85 -24.26 -25.93 18.61
N ARG A 86 -24.20 -27.08 17.94
CA ARG A 86 -24.17 -28.41 18.57
C ARG A 86 -22.78 -29.03 18.62
N PHE A 87 -22.06 -28.97 17.52
CA PHE A 87 -20.67 -29.39 17.44
C PHE A 87 -19.94 -28.63 16.34
N VAL A 88 -18.62 -28.65 16.45
CA VAL A 88 -17.68 -28.25 15.40
C VAL A 88 -17.14 -29.51 14.74
N GLU A 89 -17.14 -29.56 13.43
CA GLU A 89 -16.64 -30.71 12.67
C GLU A 89 -15.41 -30.34 11.85
N VAL A 90 -14.42 -31.23 11.87
CA VAL A 90 -13.29 -31.26 10.94
C VAL A 90 -13.21 -32.65 10.32
N THR A 91 -12.96 -32.73 9.02
CA THR A 91 -12.76 -34.02 8.34
C THR A 91 -11.29 -34.40 8.33
N VAL A 92 -10.95 -35.57 8.89
CA VAL A 92 -9.62 -36.16 8.83
C VAL A 92 -9.55 -37.03 7.57
N ASN A 93 -8.90 -36.52 6.53
CA ASN A 93 -8.81 -37.18 5.22
C ASN A 93 -7.43 -37.05 4.57
N GLY A 94 -7.08 -38.04 3.76
CA GLY A 94 -5.88 -38.03 2.93
C GLY A 94 -6.12 -37.55 1.51
N PRO A 95 -5.05 -37.38 0.72
CA PRO A 95 -5.12 -37.47 -0.73
C PRO A 95 -5.89 -38.72 -1.19
N LYS A 96 -6.63 -38.61 -2.29
CA LYS A 96 -7.52 -39.69 -2.75
C LYS A 96 -6.75 -40.95 -3.12
N THR A 97 -5.46 -40.85 -3.46
CA THR A 97 -4.60 -42.01 -3.66
C THR A 97 -4.49 -42.92 -2.43
N TRP A 98 -4.59 -42.39 -1.20
CA TRP A 98 -4.56 -43.23 0.01
C TRP A 98 -5.82 -44.10 0.09
N SER A 99 -6.97 -43.54 -0.28
CA SER A 99 -8.23 -44.30 -0.38
C SER A 99 -8.12 -45.36 -1.47
N LEU A 100 -7.62 -45.04 -2.66
CA LEU A 100 -7.42 -46.02 -3.74
C LEU A 100 -6.49 -47.16 -3.33
N ALA A 101 -5.37 -46.87 -2.67
CA ALA A 101 -4.45 -47.88 -2.19
C ALA A 101 -5.09 -48.79 -1.13
N ALA A 102 -5.91 -48.23 -0.23
CA ALA A 102 -6.66 -48.98 0.76
C ALA A 102 -7.73 -49.90 0.13
N GLU A 103 -8.42 -49.45 -0.92
CA GLU A 103 -9.42 -50.27 -1.62
C GLU A 103 -8.79 -51.41 -2.44
N LEU A 104 -7.55 -51.24 -2.91
CA LEU A 104 -6.81 -52.30 -3.60
C LEU A 104 -6.32 -53.40 -2.64
N HIS A 105 -5.93 -53.02 -1.42
CA HIS A 105 -5.16 -53.88 -0.52
C HIS A 105 -5.69 -53.82 0.92
N PRO A 106 -6.27 -54.92 1.46
CA PRO A 106 -6.84 -54.94 2.81
C PRO A 106 -5.85 -54.61 3.95
N ASP A 107 -4.58 -54.96 3.79
CA ASP A 107 -3.49 -54.61 4.71
C ASP A 107 -3.21 -53.11 4.72
N ILE A 108 -3.21 -52.45 3.55
CA ILE A 108 -3.13 -50.98 3.47
C ILE A 108 -4.39 -50.35 4.07
N SER A 109 -5.57 -50.93 3.85
CA SER A 109 -6.82 -50.44 4.47
C SER A 109 -6.73 -50.43 6.00
N ALA A 110 -6.34 -51.55 6.60
CA ALA A 110 -6.24 -51.67 8.06
C ALA A 110 -5.17 -50.72 8.65
N ALA A 111 -4.02 -50.60 7.97
CA ALA A 111 -2.96 -49.68 8.38
C ALA A 111 -3.42 -48.22 8.28
N TYR A 112 -4.11 -47.86 7.21
CA TYR A 112 -4.62 -46.51 7.02
C TYR A 112 -5.74 -46.16 8.01
N ASP A 113 -6.68 -47.07 8.27
CA ASP A 113 -7.74 -46.87 9.27
C ASP A 113 -7.13 -46.60 10.65
N THR A 114 -6.12 -47.38 11.04
CA THR A 114 -5.38 -47.22 12.29
C THR A 114 -4.65 -45.88 12.34
N ALA A 115 -3.98 -45.48 11.25
CA ALA A 115 -3.31 -44.19 11.16
C ALA A 115 -4.30 -43.01 11.27
N GLN A 116 -5.49 -43.11 10.66
CA GLN A 116 -6.55 -42.11 10.79
C GLN A 116 -7.10 -42.00 12.22
N ASP A 117 -7.31 -43.13 12.91
CA ASP A 117 -7.75 -43.12 14.32
C ASP A 117 -6.69 -42.47 15.21
N ARG A 118 -5.41 -42.77 14.99
CA ARG A 118 -4.30 -42.10 15.68
C ARG A 118 -4.24 -40.61 15.38
N ALA A 119 -4.45 -40.20 14.13
CA ALA A 119 -4.51 -38.80 13.74
C ALA A 119 -5.66 -38.06 14.43
N ALA A 120 -6.86 -38.66 14.48
CA ALA A 120 -8.01 -38.08 15.17
C ALA A 120 -7.75 -37.91 16.67
N ASN A 121 -7.18 -38.92 17.33
CA ASN A 121 -6.83 -38.83 18.75
C ASN A 121 -5.84 -37.71 19.03
N GLN A 122 -4.83 -37.52 18.18
CA GLN A 122 -3.86 -36.44 18.36
C GLN A 122 -4.47 -35.04 18.16
N ILE A 123 -5.39 -34.90 17.20
CA ILE A 123 -6.14 -33.65 17.04
C ILE A 123 -7.01 -33.38 18.28
N ILE A 124 -7.69 -34.40 18.80
CA ILE A 124 -8.51 -34.28 20.02
C ILE A 124 -7.64 -33.87 21.21
N ASP A 125 -6.49 -34.52 21.40
CA ASP A 125 -5.57 -34.23 22.49
C ASP A 125 -5.06 -32.79 22.41
N TRP A 126 -4.61 -32.36 21.23
CA TRP A 126 -4.17 -30.99 20.99
C TRP A 126 -5.30 -29.99 21.25
N LEU A 127 -6.51 -30.23 20.74
CA LEU A 127 -7.65 -29.36 21.02
C LEU A 127 -8.02 -29.33 22.51
N ALA A 128 -7.87 -30.43 23.25
CA ALA A 128 -8.12 -30.43 24.68
C ALA A 128 -7.15 -29.51 25.42
N GLN A 129 -5.89 -29.42 24.96
CA GLN A 129 -4.86 -28.56 25.55
C GLN A 129 -5.01 -27.08 25.18
N HIS A 130 -5.49 -26.78 23.97
CA HIS A 130 -5.46 -25.41 23.41
C HIS A 130 -6.85 -24.75 23.27
N ALA A 131 -7.95 -25.51 23.36
CA ALA A 131 -9.29 -24.92 23.24
C ALA A 131 -9.65 -24.05 24.45
N THR A 132 -10.41 -22.99 24.18
CA THR A 132 -10.88 -22.06 25.21
C THR A 132 -12.40 -21.93 25.21
N THR A 133 -12.92 -21.37 26.30
CA THR A 133 -14.29 -20.90 26.41
C THR A 133 -14.32 -19.48 26.99
N ARG A 134 -15.48 -18.83 26.91
CA ARG A 134 -15.69 -17.46 27.38
C ARG A 134 -16.44 -17.45 28.70
N VAL A 135 -15.92 -16.72 29.68
CA VAL A 135 -16.53 -16.55 31.01
C VAL A 135 -16.72 -15.07 31.30
N GLY A 136 -17.87 -14.71 31.87
CA GLY A 136 -18.21 -13.33 32.23
C GLY A 136 -19.39 -12.75 31.45
N PRO A 137 -19.81 -11.51 31.80
CA PRO A 137 -20.91 -10.82 31.15
C PRO A 137 -20.56 -10.45 29.69
N ARG A 138 -21.57 -10.34 28.82
CA ARG A 138 -21.38 -9.87 27.44
C ARG A 138 -20.72 -8.48 27.45
N GLY A 139 -19.67 -8.30 26.66
CA GLY A 139 -18.85 -7.08 26.66
C GLY A 139 -17.69 -7.06 27.67
N GLY A 140 -17.56 -8.10 28.49
CA GLY A 140 -16.50 -8.24 29.51
C GLY A 140 -16.06 -9.69 29.74
N GLN A 141 -16.11 -10.51 28.69
CA GLN A 141 -15.82 -11.93 28.78
C GLN A 141 -14.31 -12.16 28.71
N ILE A 142 -13.77 -12.92 29.64
CA ILE A 142 -12.39 -13.43 29.56
C ILE A 142 -12.38 -14.79 28.87
N GLN A 143 -11.26 -15.12 28.24
CA GLN A 143 -11.01 -16.49 27.82
C GLN A 143 -10.40 -17.30 28.94
N VAL A 144 -10.90 -18.52 29.11
CA VAL A 144 -10.34 -19.51 30.02
C VAL A 144 -10.11 -20.82 29.27
N PRO A 145 -9.04 -21.57 29.57
CA PRO A 145 -8.81 -22.89 29.02
C PRO A 145 -9.96 -23.85 29.37
N VAL A 146 -10.24 -24.79 28.47
CA VAL A 146 -11.15 -25.89 28.79
C VAL A 146 -10.46 -26.88 29.74
N GLN A 147 -11.25 -27.45 30.65
CA GLN A 147 -10.82 -28.55 31.53
C GLN A 147 -11.11 -29.92 30.90
N GLN A 148 -12.17 -30.00 30.08
CA GLN A 148 -12.57 -31.23 29.43
C GLN A 148 -13.34 -30.93 28.13
N ILE A 149 -13.04 -31.70 27.10
CA ILE A 149 -13.80 -31.73 25.85
C ILE A 149 -14.33 -33.14 25.61
N GLU A 150 -15.45 -33.21 24.89
CA GLU A 150 -15.93 -34.46 24.32
C GLU A 150 -15.90 -34.39 22.81
N ALA A 151 -15.48 -35.49 22.20
CA ALA A 151 -15.42 -35.64 20.76
C ALA A 151 -16.11 -36.93 20.31
N ALA A 152 -16.51 -36.97 19.05
CA ALA A 152 -16.98 -38.18 18.39
C ALA A 152 -16.32 -38.30 17.01
N THR A 153 -15.96 -39.52 16.60
CA THR A 153 -15.55 -39.80 15.23
C THR A 153 -16.54 -40.71 14.54
N VAL A 154 -16.81 -40.41 13.27
CA VAL A 154 -17.67 -41.20 12.40
C VAL A 154 -16.89 -41.52 11.12
N ARG A 155 -16.75 -42.80 10.80
CA ARG A 155 -15.97 -43.29 9.66
C ARG A 155 -16.87 -43.53 8.46
N HIS A 156 -16.48 -42.96 7.32
CA HIS A 156 -17.10 -43.23 6.02
C HIS A 156 -16.03 -43.64 5.02
N HIS A 157 -16.37 -44.61 4.16
CA HIS A 157 -15.45 -45.12 3.13
C HIS A 157 -15.75 -44.55 1.74
N THR A 158 -16.94 -43.97 1.57
CA THR A 158 -17.42 -43.48 0.29
C THR A 158 -17.63 -41.98 0.30
N SER A 159 -17.40 -41.34 -0.84
CA SER A 159 -17.87 -39.97 -1.04
C SER A 159 -19.38 -39.96 -1.23
N ARG A 160 -20.00 -38.77 -1.19
CA ARG A 160 -21.42 -38.57 -1.53
C ARG A 160 -21.81 -39.17 -2.89
N ALA A 161 -20.86 -39.27 -3.81
CA ALA A 161 -21.08 -39.78 -5.16
C ALA A 161 -20.79 -41.28 -5.32
N GLY A 162 -20.42 -41.99 -4.24
CA GLY A 162 -20.12 -43.42 -4.28
C GLY A 162 -18.74 -43.76 -4.84
N ASP A 163 -17.79 -42.83 -4.78
CA ASP A 163 -16.37 -43.05 -5.08
C ASP A 163 -15.56 -43.43 -3.83
N PRO A 164 -14.38 -44.07 -3.98
CA PRO A 164 -13.44 -44.30 -2.89
C PRO A 164 -13.04 -42.97 -2.25
N HIS A 165 -13.45 -42.76 -1.00
CA HIS A 165 -13.04 -41.59 -0.23
C HIS A 165 -13.16 -41.93 1.25
N ARG A 166 -12.10 -42.50 1.79
CA ARG A 166 -12.02 -42.93 3.18
C ARG A 166 -11.65 -41.74 4.08
N HIS A 167 -12.56 -41.37 4.97
CA HIS A 167 -12.41 -40.20 5.83
C HIS A 167 -13.11 -40.38 7.18
N LEU A 168 -12.64 -39.62 8.18
CA LEU A 168 -13.30 -39.52 9.49
C LEU A 168 -13.92 -38.14 9.65
N HIS A 169 -15.18 -38.08 10.03
CA HIS A 169 -15.79 -36.87 10.58
C HIS A 169 -15.42 -36.79 12.06
N LEU A 170 -14.49 -35.91 12.40
CA LEU A 170 -14.11 -35.61 13.77
C LEU A 170 -14.97 -34.44 14.27
N GLN A 171 -15.81 -34.71 15.26
CA GLN A 171 -16.78 -33.78 15.80
C GLN A 171 -16.45 -33.45 17.24
N ILE A 172 -16.28 -32.17 17.55
CA ILE A 172 -16.04 -31.65 18.90
C ILE A 172 -17.34 -31.07 19.43
N ASN A 173 -17.83 -31.59 20.56
CA ASN A 173 -19.08 -31.12 21.15
C ASN A 173 -18.99 -29.62 21.47
N ALA A 174 -20.06 -28.87 21.21
CA ALA A 174 -20.09 -27.45 21.54
C ALA A 174 -20.16 -27.20 23.04
N ARG A 175 -20.44 -28.22 23.86
CA ARG A 175 -20.44 -28.14 25.33
C ARG A 175 -19.12 -28.68 25.87
N VAL A 176 -18.37 -27.82 26.55
CA VAL A 176 -17.06 -28.10 27.16
C VAL A 176 -17.09 -27.76 28.65
N LEU A 177 -16.31 -28.46 29.46
CA LEU A 177 -16.21 -28.17 30.89
C LEU A 177 -15.11 -27.12 31.11
N ALA A 178 -15.40 -26.04 31.83
CA ALA A 178 -14.39 -25.11 32.30
C ALA A 178 -14.85 -24.42 33.60
N GLU A 179 -13.91 -24.24 34.53
CA GLU A 179 -14.18 -23.73 35.88
C GLU A 179 -15.34 -24.49 36.57
N GLY A 180 -15.34 -25.83 36.44
CA GLY A 180 -16.36 -26.69 37.06
C GLY A 180 -17.77 -26.59 36.47
N THR A 181 -17.97 -25.86 35.38
CA THR A 181 -19.29 -25.69 34.74
C THR A 181 -19.24 -25.99 33.24
N TRP A 182 -20.31 -26.57 32.70
CA TRP A 182 -20.46 -26.79 31.25
C TRP A 182 -20.80 -25.49 30.52
N ARG A 183 -19.95 -25.12 29.56
CA ARG A 183 -19.98 -23.86 28.80
C ARG A 183 -19.92 -24.12 27.30
N GLY A 184 -20.15 -23.08 26.51
CA GLY A 184 -20.03 -23.15 25.04
C GLY A 184 -18.57 -23.06 24.59
N LEU A 185 -18.15 -23.93 23.69
CA LEU A 185 -16.84 -23.87 23.04
C LEU A 185 -16.65 -22.54 22.29
N HIS A 186 -15.46 -21.96 22.37
CA HIS A 186 -15.10 -20.80 21.55
C HIS A 186 -14.76 -21.24 20.12
N THR A 187 -15.76 -21.31 19.25
CA THR A 187 -15.63 -21.82 17.88
C THR A 187 -14.66 -21.02 17.00
N VAL A 188 -14.48 -19.72 17.28
CA VAL A 188 -13.51 -18.86 16.59
C VAL A 188 -12.08 -19.33 16.85
N GLY A 189 -11.74 -19.68 18.10
CA GLY A 189 -10.41 -20.23 18.43
C GLY A 189 -10.11 -21.53 17.69
N VAL A 190 -11.12 -22.40 17.50
CA VAL A 190 -10.96 -23.64 16.71
C VAL A 190 -10.74 -23.34 15.22
N ARG A 191 -11.50 -22.39 14.66
CA ARG A 191 -11.34 -21.94 13.27
C ARG A 191 -9.93 -21.37 13.04
N ASP A 192 -9.45 -20.56 13.95
CA ASP A 192 -8.15 -19.90 13.83
C ASP A 192 -6.97 -20.85 14.12
N SER A 193 -7.27 -22.06 14.61
CA SER A 193 -6.33 -23.17 14.80
C SER A 193 -6.36 -24.22 13.66
N LEU A 194 -7.07 -23.96 12.56
CA LEU A 194 -7.23 -24.92 11.47
C LEU A 194 -5.90 -25.35 10.82
N ASP A 195 -4.90 -24.47 10.77
CA ASP A 195 -3.58 -24.81 10.24
C ASP A 195 -2.88 -25.87 11.10
N ALA A 196 -2.95 -25.75 12.44
CA ALA A 196 -2.49 -26.78 13.37
C ALA A 196 -3.25 -28.09 13.19
N ILE A 197 -4.59 -28.04 13.21
CA ILE A 197 -5.44 -29.23 13.12
C ILE A 197 -5.16 -30.02 11.83
N ASN A 198 -5.13 -29.33 10.68
CA ASN A 198 -4.84 -29.94 9.39
C ASN A 198 -3.39 -30.43 9.29
N GLY A 199 -2.43 -29.68 9.85
CA GLY A 199 -1.02 -30.05 9.91
C GLY A 199 -0.80 -31.33 10.71
N ILE A 200 -1.30 -31.37 11.95
CA ILE A 200 -1.23 -32.54 12.86
C ILE A 200 -1.88 -33.75 12.19
N GLY A 201 -3.12 -33.61 11.69
CA GLY A 201 -3.82 -34.71 11.05
C GLY A 201 -3.06 -35.28 9.85
N HIS A 202 -2.49 -34.41 9.01
CA HIS A 202 -1.71 -34.82 7.84
C HIS A 202 -0.41 -35.51 8.23
N ALA A 203 0.37 -34.89 9.10
CA ALA A 203 1.65 -35.41 9.54
C ALA A 203 1.48 -36.74 10.27
N ALA A 204 0.47 -36.86 11.12
CA ALA A 204 0.17 -38.09 11.86
C ALA A 204 -0.01 -39.31 10.94
N VAL A 205 -0.57 -39.16 9.74
CA VAL A 205 -0.68 -40.25 8.76
C VAL A 205 0.57 -40.38 7.89
N MET A 206 1.13 -39.25 7.42
CA MET A 206 2.32 -39.25 6.54
C MET A 206 3.54 -39.88 7.21
N THR A 207 3.72 -39.66 8.52
CA THR A 207 4.86 -40.17 9.27
C THR A 207 4.60 -41.52 9.93
N ASP A 208 3.41 -42.13 9.74
CA ASP A 208 2.98 -43.34 10.43
C ASP A 208 3.78 -44.57 9.95
N PRO A 209 4.57 -45.23 10.81
CA PRO A 209 5.42 -46.35 10.40
C PRO A 209 4.62 -47.54 9.85
N GLY A 210 3.42 -47.78 10.38
CA GLY A 210 2.56 -48.90 9.96
C GLY A 210 1.99 -48.67 8.56
N PHE A 211 1.45 -47.48 8.31
CA PHE A 211 0.92 -47.12 7.00
C PHE A 211 2.01 -47.08 5.92
N ARG A 212 3.18 -46.52 6.26
CA ARG A 212 4.34 -46.46 5.36
C ARG A 212 4.87 -47.86 5.02
N ALA A 213 4.99 -48.73 6.01
CA ALA A 213 5.41 -50.12 5.78
C ALA A 213 4.41 -50.90 4.91
N ALA A 214 3.10 -50.71 5.13
CA ALA A 214 2.07 -51.37 4.33
C ALA A 214 2.11 -50.93 2.85
N LEU A 215 2.32 -49.64 2.58
CA LEU A 215 2.49 -49.13 1.22
C LEU A 215 3.74 -49.71 0.54
N ALA A 216 4.89 -49.65 1.21
CA ALA A 216 6.16 -50.11 0.65
C ALA A 216 6.19 -51.62 0.39
N ALA A 217 5.56 -52.42 1.26
CA ALA A 217 5.40 -53.86 1.07
C ALA A 217 4.64 -54.23 -0.21
N ARG A 218 3.80 -53.32 -0.72
CA ARG A 218 3.06 -53.44 -1.99
C ARG A 218 3.69 -52.65 -3.14
N GLY A 219 4.91 -52.13 -2.95
CA GLY A 219 5.65 -51.40 -3.99
C GLY A 219 5.17 -49.95 -4.22
N TYR A 220 4.38 -49.40 -3.31
CA TYR A 220 3.93 -48.01 -3.37
C TYR A 220 4.89 -47.08 -2.62
N SER A 221 5.04 -45.87 -3.14
CA SER A 221 5.81 -44.79 -2.53
C SER A 221 4.96 -43.52 -2.45
N LEU A 222 5.09 -42.73 -1.38
CA LEU A 222 4.50 -41.39 -1.34
C LEU A 222 5.50 -40.36 -1.83
N ASP A 223 5.02 -39.36 -2.54
CA ASP A 223 5.75 -38.13 -2.79
C ASP A 223 5.77 -37.27 -1.51
N PRO A 224 6.93 -36.95 -0.92
CA PRO A 224 7.02 -36.14 0.30
C PRO A 224 6.44 -34.73 0.15
N ALA A 225 6.46 -34.14 -1.06
CA ALA A 225 5.98 -32.79 -1.31
C ALA A 225 4.45 -32.71 -1.38
N THR A 226 3.81 -33.70 -2.02
CA THR A 226 2.35 -33.71 -2.26
C THR A 226 1.58 -34.63 -1.32
N GLY A 227 2.23 -35.66 -0.79
CA GLY A 227 1.63 -36.74 -0.02
C GLY A 227 0.90 -37.79 -0.87
N GLU A 228 0.84 -37.64 -2.19
CA GLU A 228 0.15 -38.58 -3.09
C GLU A 228 0.94 -39.90 -3.23
N VAL A 229 0.25 -41.02 -3.44
CA VAL A 229 0.89 -42.28 -3.85
C VAL A 229 1.29 -42.14 -5.32
N VAL A 230 2.59 -42.14 -5.60
CA VAL A 230 3.16 -41.82 -6.92
C VAL A 230 2.54 -42.66 -8.03
N GLN A 231 2.33 -43.95 -7.78
CA GLN A 231 1.82 -44.92 -8.76
C GLN A 231 0.31 -44.80 -9.03
N LEU A 232 -0.43 -44.07 -8.18
CA LEU A 232 -1.89 -43.92 -8.29
C LEU A 232 -2.31 -42.49 -8.67
N ALA A 233 -1.39 -41.51 -8.58
CA ALA A 233 -1.70 -40.10 -8.75
C ALA A 233 -2.37 -39.78 -10.11
N GLU A 234 -1.93 -40.42 -11.20
CA GLU A 234 -2.46 -40.16 -12.55
C GLU A 234 -3.92 -40.62 -12.75
N PHE A 235 -4.42 -41.52 -11.90
CA PHE A 235 -5.77 -42.07 -12.01
C PHE A 235 -6.82 -41.30 -11.18
N VAL A 236 -6.38 -40.46 -10.23
CA VAL A 236 -7.27 -39.74 -9.30
C VAL A 236 -8.26 -38.83 -10.04
N GLY A 237 -7.78 -38.12 -11.06
CA GLY A 237 -8.62 -37.21 -11.86
C GLY A 237 -9.77 -37.94 -12.55
N LEU A 238 -9.51 -39.14 -13.07
CA LEU A 238 -10.49 -39.96 -13.79
C LEU A 238 -11.62 -40.46 -12.89
N PHE A 239 -11.29 -40.90 -11.67
CA PHE A 239 -12.29 -41.24 -10.65
C PHE A 239 -13.09 -40.00 -10.23
N SER A 240 -12.39 -38.90 -9.91
CA SER A 240 -13.01 -37.68 -9.39
C SER A 240 -13.95 -37.00 -10.38
N ALA A 241 -13.65 -37.05 -11.68
CA ALA A 241 -14.53 -36.55 -12.74
C ALA A 241 -15.91 -37.23 -12.71
N ARG A 242 -15.93 -38.51 -12.34
CA ARG A 242 -17.13 -39.35 -12.33
C ARG A 242 -17.95 -39.15 -11.05
N ALA A 243 -17.31 -39.08 -9.88
CA ALA A 243 -17.99 -38.66 -8.65
C ALA A 243 -18.71 -37.31 -8.83
N ALA A 244 -18.01 -36.36 -9.43
CA ALA A 244 -18.58 -35.05 -9.68
C ALA A 244 -19.85 -35.15 -10.56
N GLN A 245 -19.84 -36.00 -11.60
CA GLN A 245 -21.01 -36.21 -12.47
C GLN A 245 -22.23 -36.80 -11.74
N ILE A 246 -22.02 -37.80 -10.88
CA ILE A 246 -23.11 -38.40 -10.10
C ILE A 246 -23.66 -37.39 -9.10
N GLY A 247 -22.80 -36.68 -8.37
CA GLY A 247 -23.21 -35.64 -7.43
C GLY A 247 -24.08 -34.57 -8.09
N ARG A 248 -23.71 -34.14 -9.30
CA ARG A 248 -24.51 -33.18 -10.11
C ARG A 248 -25.90 -33.70 -10.43
N ASN A 249 -26.03 -34.95 -10.88
CA ASN A 249 -27.31 -35.55 -11.20
C ASN A 249 -28.24 -35.59 -9.97
N VAL A 250 -27.69 -35.94 -8.80
CA VAL A 250 -28.46 -35.96 -7.54
C VAL A 250 -28.97 -34.56 -7.21
N ASP A 251 -28.09 -33.55 -7.29
CA ASP A 251 -28.50 -32.19 -6.96
C ASP A 251 -29.53 -31.63 -7.96
N ARG A 252 -29.46 -32.01 -9.24
CA ARG A 252 -30.47 -31.66 -10.25
C ARG A 252 -31.84 -32.24 -9.90
N TYR A 253 -31.91 -33.50 -9.49
CA TYR A 253 -33.20 -34.11 -9.11
C TYR A 253 -33.80 -33.48 -7.86
N ASP A 254 -32.94 -33.08 -6.90
CA ASP A 254 -33.36 -32.31 -5.73
C ASP A 254 -33.93 -30.94 -6.14
N ALA A 255 -33.27 -30.25 -7.06
CA ALA A 255 -33.74 -28.98 -7.62
C ALA A 255 -35.12 -29.09 -8.28
N GLU A 256 -35.24 -30.01 -9.24
CA GLU A 256 -36.47 -30.24 -10.02
C GLU A 256 -37.65 -30.56 -9.10
N TRP A 257 -37.41 -31.34 -8.04
CA TRP A 257 -38.45 -31.71 -7.10
C TRP A 257 -38.85 -30.57 -6.17
N ARG A 258 -37.88 -29.82 -5.63
CA ARG A 258 -38.18 -28.66 -4.76
C ARG A 258 -38.92 -27.57 -5.51
N ALA A 259 -38.54 -27.30 -6.77
CA ALA A 259 -39.28 -26.40 -7.64
C ALA A 259 -40.74 -26.83 -7.85
N ALA A 260 -40.99 -28.14 -7.91
CA ALA A 260 -42.34 -28.70 -7.99
C ALA A 260 -43.07 -28.79 -6.62
N ASN A 261 -42.36 -28.66 -5.50
CA ASN A 261 -42.88 -28.86 -4.14
C ASN A 261 -42.35 -27.78 -3.16
N PRO A 262 -42.72 -26.50 -3.34
CA PRO A 262 -42.12 -25.38 -2.59
C PRO A 262 -42.38 -25.40 -1.08
N ASP A 263 -43.50 -26.00 -0.63
CA ASP A 263 -43.86 -26.08 0.79
C ASP A 263 -43.45 -27.40 1.46
N ARG A 264 -42.67 -28.25 0.77
CA ARG A 264 -42.31 -29.58 1.27
C ARG A 264 -40.81 -29.82 1.13
N GLU A 265 -40.28 -30.55 2.09
CA GLU A 265 -38.91 -31.05 2.04
C GLU A 265 -38.90 -32.48 1.46
N PRO A 266 -37.92 -32.84 0.60
CA PRO A 266 -37.91 -34.15 -0.04
C PRO A 266 -37.68 -35.26 0.98
N GLU A 267 -38.59 -36.22 1.02
CA GLU A 267 -38.50 -37.35 1.94
C GLU A 267 -37.27 -38.23 1.66
N PRO A 268 -36.64 -38.83 2.69
CA PRO A 268 -35.43 -39.66 2.55
C PRO A 268 -35.51 -40.77 1.48
N LYS A 269 -36.69 -41.40 1.34
CA LYS A 269 -36.93 -42.48 0.37
C LYS A 269 -36.80 -41.99 -1.08
N LEU A 270 -37.15 -40.75 -1.33
CA LEU A 270 -37.10 -40.15 -2.66
C LEU A 270 -35.66 -39.81 -3.05
N ARG A 271 -34.87 -39.29 -2.12
CA ARG A 271 -33.44 -39.00 -2.34
C ARG A 271 -32.61 -40.25 -2.62
N ARG A 272 -32.93 -41.38 -1.99
CA ARG A 272 -32.37 -42.71 -2.37
C ARG A 272 -32.65 -43.09 -3.82
N ALA A 273 -33.89 -42.86 -4.25
CA ALA A 273 -34.27 -43.11 -5.63
C ALA A 273 -33.50 -42.19 -6.58
N TRP A 274 -33.21 -40.95 -6.17
CA TRP A 274 -32.35 -40.04 -6.92
C TRP A 274 -30.89 -40.46 -6.95
N ASP A 275 -30.31 -40.94 -5.85
CA ASP A 275 -28.95 -41.48 -5.86
C ASP A 275 -28.83 -42.67 -6.82
N ALA A 276 -29.78 -43.61 -6.74
CA ALA A 276 -29.83 -44.77 -7.63
C ALA A 276 -30.06 -44.35 -9.09
N ARG A 277 -30.95 -43.38 -9.33
CA ARG A 277 -31.22 -42.81 -10.65
C ARG A 277 -30.02 -42.04 -11.20
N ALA A 278 -29.38 -41.21 -10.40
CA ALA A 278 -28.22 -40.39 -10.77
C ALA A 278 -27.04 -41.27 -11.18
N TRP A 279 -26.87 -42.38 -10.46
CA TRP A 279 -25.89 -43.39 -10.78
C TRP A 279 -26.24 -44.13 -12.08
N ALA A 280 -27.51 -44.55 -12.25
CA ALA A 280 -27.97 -45.19 -13.48
C ALA A 280 -27.87 -44.26 -14.70
N ASP A 281 -28.19 -42.97 -14.56
CA ASP A 281 -28.12 -41.98 -15.63
C ASP A 281 -26.67 -41.65 -16.01
N ALA A 282 -25.73 -41.72 -15.05
CA ALA A 282 -24.31 -41.60 -15.33
C ALA A 282 -23.69 -42.90 -15.89
N ARG A 283 -24.35 -44.05 -15.70
CA ARG A 283 -23.86 -45.39 -16.08
C ARG A 283 -25.01 -46.30 -16.57
N PRO A 284 -25.64 -45.99 -17.72
CA PRO A 284 -26.86 -46.68 -18.18
C PRO A 284 -26.69 -48.19 -18.41
N ASP A 285 -25.47 -48.63 -18.72
CA ASP A 285 -25.14 -50.03 -18.99
C ASP A 285 -24.67 -50.82 -17.74
N LYS A 286 -24.58 -50.19 -16.56
CA LYS A 286 -24.09 -50.83 -15.33
C LYS A 286 -25.22 -50.94 -14.30
N VAL A 287 -25.24 -52.03 -13.52
CA VAL A 287 -26.24 -52.27 -12.45
C VAL A 287 -25.80 -51.57 -11.16
N VAL A 288 -26.67 -50.89 -10.42
CA VAL A 288 -26.31 -50.26 -9.12
C VAL A 288 -25.77 -51.33 -8.14
N PRO A 289 -24.60 -51.14 -7.50
CA PRO A 289 -24.04 -52.09 -6.52
C PRO A 289 -25.00 -52.36 -5.36
N ARG A 290 -25.04 -53.61 -4.87
CA ARG A 290 -25.95 -54.03 -3.79
C ARG A 290 -25.38 -53.89 -2.38
N ASP A 291 -24.06 -53.92 -2.24
CA ASP A 291 -23.31 -53.83 -1.00
C ASP A 291 -21.92 -53.18 -1.20
N GLY A 292 -21.20 -52.90 -0.11
CA GLY A 292 -19.87 -52.30 -0.16
C GLY A 292 -18.80 -53.17 -0.86
N ALA A 293 -18.88 -54.50 -0.77
CA ALA A 293 -17.89 -55.41 -1.36
C ALA A 293 -18.02 -55.51 -2.89
N GLU A 294 -19.22 -55.36 -3.43
CA GLU A 294 -19.46 -55.20 -4.86
C GLU A 294 -18.96 -53.85 -5.36
N LEU A 295 -19.06 -52.79 -4.54
CA LEU A 295 -18.57 -51.47 -4.87
C LEU A 295 -17.03 -51.43 -4.95
N THR A 296 -16.32 -51.99 -3.96
CA THR A 296 -14.85 -52.05 -3.96
C THR A 296 -14.30 -52.83 -5.15
N ARG A 297 -14.83 -54.03 -5.45
CA ARG A 297 -14.38 -54.82 -6.62
C ARG A 297 -14.46 -54.03 -7.92
N ARG A 298 -15.54 -53.26 -8.08
CA ARG A 298 -15.72 -52.45 -9.29
C ARG A 298 -14.75 -51.29 -9.39
N TRP A 299 -14.39 -50.66 -8.26
CA TRP A 299 -13.35 -49.63 -8.29
C TRP A 299 -12.00 -50.22 -8.72
N VAL A 300 -11.67 -51.42 -8.25
CA VAL A 300 -10.45 -52.13 -8.67
C VAL A 300 -10.50 -52.49 -10.16
N ASP A 301 -11.61 -53.06 -10.65
CA ASP A 301 -11.80 -53.37 -12.07
C ASP A 301 -11.69 -52.11 -12.94
N GLU A 302 -12.31 -51.01 -12.51
CA GLU A 302 -12.27 -49.71 -13.19
C GLU A 302 -10.83 -49.17 -13.25
N LEU A 303 -10.06 -49.29 -12.17
CA LEU A 303 -8.66 -48.87 -12.15
C LEU A 303 -7.82 -49.68 -13.15
N HIS A 304 -8.04 -51.00 -13.25
CA HIS A 304 -7.39 -51.86 -14.23
C HIS A 304 -7.82 -51.57 -15.68
N GLU A 305 -9.10 -51.25 -15.92
CA GLU A 305 -9.61 -50.79 -17.22
C GLU A 305 -8.92 -49.51 -17.68
N LEU A 306 -8.60 -48.61 -16.74
CA LEU A 306 -7.86 -47.37 -17.00
C LEU A 306 -6.36 -47.58 -17.27
N GLY A 307 -5.89 -48.84 -17.21
CA GLY A 307 -4.51 -49.20 -17.54
C GLY A 307 -3.57 -49.28 -16.34
N PHE A 308 -4.07 -49.16 -15.11
CA PHE A 308 -3.25 -49.38 -13.92
C PHE A 308 -2.68 -50.79 -13.90
N ARG A 309 -1.41 -50.87 -13.47
CA ARG A 309 -0.69 -52.12 -13.24
C ARG A 309 -0.08 -52.05 -11.85
N GLU A 310 -0.37 -53.06 -11.04
CA GLU A 310 0.21 -53.13 -9.71
C GLU A 310 1.75 -53.17 -9.77
N PRO A 311 2.44 -52.46 -8.87
CA PRO A 311 3.89 -52.50 -8.78
C PRO A 311 4.38 -53.94 -8.50
N THR A 312 5.36 -54.40 -9.27
CA THR A 312 5.95 -55.75 -9.09
C THR A 312 7.20 -55.75 -8.22
N VAL A 313 7.70 -54.58 -7.83
CA VAL A 313 8.93 -54.42 -7.04
C VAL A 313 8.56 -53.79 -5.71
N THR A 314 9.01 -54.37 -4.61
CA THR A 314 8.90 -53.76 -3.28
C THR A 314 9.70 -52.46 -3.23
N ALA A 315 9.09 -51.39 -2.72
CA ALA A 315 9.77 -50.12 -2.56
C ALA A 315 10.75 -50.21 -1.39
N SER A 316 11.93 -49.60 -1.52
CA SER A 316 12.86 -49.45 -0.40
C SER A 316 12.33 -48.40 0.56
N ILE A 317 12.38 -48.69 1.86
CA ILE A 317 12.07 -47.77 2.96
C ILE A 317 13.39 -47.19 3.44
N ASP A 318 13.94 -46.20 2.74
CA ASP A 318 15.03 -45.39 3.25
C ASP A 318 14.47 -44.01 3.61
N HIS A 319 14.29 -43.76 4.91
CA HIS A 319 13.70 -42.52 5.42
C HIS A 319 14.68 -41.81 6.34
N PRO A 320 14.74 -40.47 6.31
CA PRO A 320 15.59 -39.71 7.19
C PRO A 320 15.25 -39.98 8.66
N SER A 321 16.29 -40.17 9.49
CA SER A 321 16.09 -40.28 10.94
C SER A 321 15.71 -38.91 11.52
N VAL A 322 14.98 -38.91 12.64
CA VAL A 322 14.67 -37.68 13.40
C VAL A 322 15.94 -36.90 13.77
N GLY A 323 17.07 -37.58 13.96
CA GLY A 323 18.36 -36.95 14.25
C GLY A 323 18.95 -36.15 13.08
N SER A 324 18.53 -36.42 11.84
CA SER A 324 18.95 -35.65 10.65
C SER A 324 18.12 -34.38 10.41
N PHE A 325 17.11 -34.15 11.25
CA PHE A 325 16.26 -32.95 11.15
C PHE A 325 16.95 -31.77 11.86
N GLU A 326 17.57 -30.90 11.06
CA GLU A 326 18.26 -29.69 11.52
C GLU A 326 17.26 -28.66 12.07
N ARG A 327 17.08 -28.65 13.40
CA ARG A 327 16.03 -27.88 14.08
C ARG A 327 16.13 -26.38 13.85
N ASP A 328 17.33 -25.81 13.93
CA ASP A 328 17.50 -24.36 13.80
C ASP A 328 17.24 -23.90 12.36
N GLN A 329 17.66 -24.70 11.37
CA GLN A 329 17.31 -24.48 9.96
C GLN A 329 15.80 -24.64 9.72
N ALA A 330 15.16 -25.62 10.37
CA ALA A 330 13.72 -25.80 10.29
C ALA A 330 12.97 -24.59 10.83
N VAL A 331 13.44 -23.99 11.93
CA VAL A 331 12.86 -22.74 12.47
C VAL A 331 12.96 -21.60 11.46
N ASP A 332 14.11 -21.41 10.81
CA ASP A 332 14.27 -20.37 9.77
C ASP A 332 13.28 -20.60 8.62
N VAL A 333 13.17 -21.84 8.11
CA VAL A 333 12.23 -22.18 7.04
C VAL A 333 10.77 -21.95 7.45
N VAL A 334 10.40 -22.25 8.70
CA VAL A 334 9.04 -22.00 9.20
C VAL A 334 8.75 -20.49 9.25
N LEU A 335 9.66 -19.69 9.79
CA LEU A 335 9.51 -18.23 9.85
C LEU A 335 9.43 -17.62 8.45
N THR A 336 10.28 -18.04 7.52
CA THR A 336 10.24 -17.57 6.12
C THR A 336 8.92 -17.95 5.45
N ARG A 337 8.44 -19.20 5.61
CA ARG A 337 7.17 -19.65 5.00
C ARG A 337 5.94 -18.98 5.59
N LEU A 338 5.92 -18.71 6.89
CA LEU A 338 4.87 -17.94 7.55
C LEU A 338 4.91 -16.49 7.08
N GLY A 339 6.09 -15.88 7.13
CA GLY A 339 6.35 -14.52 6.68
C GLY A 339 5.92 -14.28 5.25
N ALA A 340 6.22 -15.18 4.32
CA ALA A 340 5.83 -15.05 2.92
C ALA A 340 4.29 -14.99 2.70
N ARG A 341 3.50 -15.49 3.66
CA ARG A 341 2.03 -15.56 3.54
C ARG A 341 1.31 -14.49 4.34
N ARG A 342 1.86 -14.07 5.48
CA ARG A 342 1.21 -13.15 6.42
C ARG A 342 2.21 -12.39 7.29
N SER A 343 1.79 -11.23 7.77
CA SER A 343 2.56 -10.30 8.61
C SER A 343 2.53 -10.67 10.09
N ALA A 344 1.50 -11.40 10.53
CA ALA A 344 1.40 -11.94 11.88
C ALA A 344 0.75 -13.32 11.91
N TRP A 345 1.13 -14.13 12.90
CA TRP A 345 0.66 -15.51 13.10
C TRP A 345 0.49 -15.85 14.58
N SER A 346 -0.17 -16.98 14.83
CA SER A 346 -0.37 -17.56 16.16
C SER A 346 0.57 -18.74 16.42
N GLY A 347 0.59 -19.25 17.66
CA GLY A 347 1.27 -20.50 17.98
C GLY A 347 0.70 -21.71 17.21
N ALA A 348 -0.60 -21.70 16.95
CA ALA A 348 -1.27 -22.74 16.15
C ALA A 348 -0.83 -22.70 14.68
N ASP A 349 -0.66 -21.52 14.10
CA ASP A 349 -0.13 -21.38 12.73
C ASP A 349 1.30 -21.95 12.63
N ILE A 350 2.16 -21.66 13.62
CA ILE A 350 3.51 -22.25 13.73
C ILE A 350 3.43 -23.77 13.82
N ARG A 351 2.60 -24.31 14.71
CA ARG A 351 2.44 -25.76 14.86
C ARG A 351 2.02 -26.42 13.55
N GLY A 352 1.09 -25.81 12.82
CA GLY A 352 0.63 -26.29 11.51
C GLY A 352 1.75 -26.37 10.47
N GLU A 353 2.59 -25.34 10.37
CA GLU A 353 3.72 -25.33 9.44
C GLU A 353 4.85 -26.28 9.84
N VAL A 354 5.13 -26.42 11.14
CA VAL A 354 6.12 -27.39 11.67
C VAL A 354 5.72 -28.82 11.31
N GLU A 355 4.45 -29.20 11.56
CA GLU A 355 3.94 -30.53 11.23
C GLU A 355 4.01 -30.82 9.72
N GLN A 356 3.68 -29.81 8.88
CA GLN A 356 3.83 -29.93 7.44
C GLN A 356 5.31 -30.06 7.02
N LEU A 357 6.22 -29.35 7.67
CA LEU A 357 7.65 -29.41 7.38
C LEU A 357 8.24 -30.78 7.71
N ILE A 358 7.87 -31.35 8.87
CA ILE A 358 8.28 -32.70 9.28
C ILE A 358 7.80 -33.73 8.26
N ALA A 359 6.54 -33.66 7.84
CA ALA A 359 5.99 -34.56 6.82
C ALA A 359 6.73 -34.45 5.48
N ARG A 360 7.11 -33.23 5.06
CA ARG A 360 7.84 -32.98 3.81
C ARG A 360 9.31 -33.42 3.84
N HIS A 361 9.90 -33.52 5.03
CA HIS A 361 11.23 -34.11 5.22
C HIS A 361 11.20 -35.64 5.21
N ASP A 362 10.04 -36.25 4.87
CA ASP A 362 9.84 -37.69 4.77
C ASP A 362 10.20 -38.45 6.05
N VAL A 363 10.06 -37.80 7.21
CA VAL A 363 10.32 -38.42 8.52
C VAL A 363 9.26 -39.49 8.77
N VAL A 364 9.67 -40.71 9.12
CA VAL A 364 8.78 -41.80 9.52
C VAL A 364 9.14 -42.25 10.93
N THR A 365 8.23 -42.05 11.88
CA THR A 365 8.50 -42.29 13.31
C THR A 365 7.21 -42.45 14.11
N GLU A 366 7.31 -43.01 15.31
CA GLU A 366 6.20 -43.14 16.25
C GLU A 366 5.64 -41.76 16.66
N ALA A 367 4.33 -41.72 16.96
CA ALA A 367 3.62 -40.47 17.22
C ALA A 367 4.23 -39.64 18.36
N SER A 368 4.69 -40.28 19.44
CA SER A 368 5.31 -39.59 20.58
C SER A 368 6.58 -38.83 20.17
N VAL A 369 7.44 -39.45 19.37
CA VAL A 369 8.71 -38.86 18.91
C VAL A 369 8.44 -37.68 17.96
N ARG A 370 7.47 -37.82 17.04
CA ARG A 370 7.08 -36.69 16.18
C ARG A 370 6.49 -35.54 16.99
N CYS A 371 5.59 -35.84 17.94
CA CYS A 371 4.96 -34.80 18.76
C CYS A 371 6.01 -34.01 19.55
N GLU A 372 6.98 -34.69 20.17
CA GLU A 372 8.11 -34.06 20.88
C GLU A 372 8.95 -33.18 19.94
N LEU A 373 9.31 -33.69 18.74
CA LEU A 373 10.03 -32.89 17.74
C LEU A 373 9.23 -31.65 17.34
N ALA A 374 7.93 -31.80 17.07
CA ALA A 374 7.08 -30.71 16.66
C ALA A 374 6.84 -29.69 17.79
N GLU A 375 6.84 -30.11 19.06
CA GLU A 375 6.78 -29.22 20.22
C GLU A 375 8.08 -28.43 20.38
N ASP A 376 9.24 -29.10 20.30
CA ASP A 376 10.56 -28.46 20.37
C ASP A 376 10.76 -27.41 19.27
N VAL A 377 10.48 -27.76 18.01
CA VAL A 377 10.63 -26.83 16.89
C VAL A 377 9.62 -25.67 16.97
N SER A 378 8.37 -25.94 17.37
CA SER A 378 7.38 -24.87 17.58
C SER A 378 7.81 -23.91 18.70
N ALA A 379 8.29 -24.43 19.84
CA ALA A 379 8.74 -23.62 20.96
C ALA A 379 9.95 -22.74 20.59
N ARG A 380 10.93 -23.30 19.86
CA ARG A 380 12.06 -22.54 19.31
C ARG A 380 11.62 -21.45 18.33
N THR A 381 10.64 -21.75 17.50
CA THR A 381 10.08 -20.79 16.54
C THR A 381 9.40 -19.64 17.25
N VAL A 382 8.55 -19.92 18.26
CA VAL A 382 7.92 -18.89 19.10
C VAL A 382 8.97 -18.03 19.80
N ALA A 383 10.03 -18.64 20.34
CA ALA A 383 11.12 -17.91 21.01
C ALA A 383 11.90 -16.97 20.07
N ARG A 384 11.90 -17.22 18.75
CA ARG A 384 12.51 -16.34 17.74
C ARG A 384 11.54 -15.31 17.16
N CYS A 385 10.26 -15.38 17.49
CA CYS A 385 9.27 -14.39 17.08
C CYS A 385 9.39 -13.10 17.90
N VAL A 386 8.90 -12.01 17.32
CA VAL A 386 8.64 -10.75 18.00
C VAL A 386 7.15 -10.66 18.27
N GLN A 387 6.76 -10.29 19.49
CA GLN A 387 5.36 -10.07 19.84
C GLN A 387 4.98 -8.62 19.53
N ILE A 388 4.02 -8.42 18.62
CA ILE A 388 3.62 -7.09 18.13
C ILE A 388 2.54 -6.42 19.00
N VAL A 389 1.92 -7.18 19.90
CA VAL A 389 0.97 -6.65 20.90
C VAL A 389 1.38 -7.16 22.27
N ASP A 390 1.90 -6.27 23.10
CA ASP A 390 2.29 -6.60 24.47
C ASP A 390 1.08 -6.52 25.42
N ARG A 391 0.52 -7.68 25.76
CA ARG A 391 -0.56 -7.81 26.77
C ARG A 391 -0.45 -9.13 27.50
N ASP A 392 -0.54 -9.07 28.83
CA ASP A 392 -0.61 -10.24 29.70
C ASP A 392 -1.84 -11.11 29.39
N GLY A 393 -1.62 -12.42 29.27
CA GLY A 393 -2.68 -13.40 29.07
C GLY A 393 -3.33 -13.37 27.69
N MET A 394 -2.58 -12.95 26.66
CA MET A 394 -3.03 -12.98 25.27
C MET A 394 -3.56 -14.37 24.89
N PRO A 395 -4.81 -14.50 24.42
CA PRO A 395 -5.31 -15.77 23.93
C PRO A 395 -4.48 -16.30 22.75
N GLU A 396 -4.15 -17.60 22.80
CA GLU A 396 -3.19 -18.23 21.87
C GLU A 396 -3.62 -18.19 20.39
N HIS A 397 -4.92 -18.19 20.11
CA HIS A 397 -5.46 -18.13 18.75
C HIS A 397 -5.28 -16.75 18.08
N ILE A 398 -4.98 -15.69 18.84
CA ILE A 398 -4.77 -14.35 18.30
C ILE A 398 -3.39 -14.29 17.64
N ARG A 399 -3.34 -13.77 16.42
CA ARG A 399 -2.11 -13.65 15.64
C ARG A 399 -1.30 -12.43 16.07
N ALA A 400 -0.56 -12.57 17.16
CA ALA A 400 0.25 -11.50 17.75
C ALA A 400 1.77 -11.71 17.61
N LEU A 401 2.21 -12.75 16.88
CA LEU A 401 3.62 -13.06 16.65
C LEU A 401 4.03 -12.69 15.23
N THR A 402 5.24 -12.17 15.05
CA THR A 402 5.87 -11.91 13.75
C THR A 402 7.37 -12.28 13.79
N SER A 403 8.10 -12.10 12.70
CA SER A 403 9.57 -12.26 12.66
C SER A 403 10.26 -10.92 12.47
N ARG A 404 11.54 -10.83 12.83
CA ARG A 404 12.35 -9.64 12.54
C ARG A 404 12.45 -9.36 11.05
N GLU A 405 12.58 -10.40 10.23
CA GLU A 405 12.66 -10.25 8.76
C GLU A 405 11.41 -9.58 8.18
N VAL A 406 10.21 -9.94 8.67
CA VAL A 406 8.95 -9.30 8.28
C VAL A 406 8.97 -7.81 8.62
N LEU A 407 9.41 -7.45 9.84
CA LEU A 407 9.50 -6.05 10.28
C LEU A 407 10.57 -5.27 9.49
N ASP A 408 11.71 -5.90 9.20
CA ASP A 408 12.81 -5.30 8.43
C ASP A 408 12.39 -5.02 6.98
N VAL A 409 11.53 -5.85 6.39
CA VAL A 409 10.96 -5.61 5.04
C VAL A 409 10.10 -4.35 5.04
N GLU A 410 9.16 -4.21 5.98
CA GLU A 410 8.30 -3.02 6.06
C GLU A 410 9.11 -1.75 6.41
N ALA A 411 10.11 -1.87 7.28
CA ALA A 411 11.01 -0.77 7.62
C ALA A 411 11.85 -0.30 6.42
N ASP A 412 12.43 -1.23 5.65
CA ASP A 412 13.20 -0.91 4.43
C ASP A 412 12.31 -0.27 3.35
N LEU A 413 11.09 -0.80 3.14
CA LEU A 413 10.10 -0.19 2.24
C LEU A 413 9.75 1.24 2.67
N THR A 414 9.45 1.42 3.94
CA THR A 414 9.12 2.73 4.53
C THR A 414 10.26 3.73 4.32
N ALA A 415 11.50 3.33 4.62
CA ALA A 415 12.67 4.19 4.45
C ALA A 415 12.88 4.60 2.99
N ARG A 416 12.73 3.67 2.03
CA ARG A 416 12.86 3.97 0.58
C ARG A 416 11.76 4.90 0.08
N LEU A 417 10.51 4.69 0.51
CA LEU A 417 9.39 5.56 0.14
C LEU A 417 9.58 6.97 0.70
N ILE A 418 9.99 7.11 1.96
CA ILE A 418 10.29 8.42 2.58
C ILE A 418 11.43 9.12 1.84
N ALA A 419 12.53 8.41 1.54
CA ALA A 419 13.67 8.99 0.84
C ALA A 419 13.31 9.53 -0.57
N ARG A 420 12.33 8.92 -1.24
CA ARG A 420 11.80 9.40 -2.51
C ARG A 420 10.81 10.56 -2.35
N ALA A 421 10.01 10.54 -1.29
CA ALA A 421 9.02 11.57 -0.99
C ALA A 421 9.62 12.93 -0.62
N THR A 422 10.86 12.98 -0.13
CA THR A 422 11.55 14.24 0.25
C THR A 422 12.14 15.00 -0.94
N ALA A 423 12.17 14.40 -2.14
CA ALA A 423 12.64 15.08 -3.34
C ALA A 423 11.64 16.14 -3.81
N PRO A 424 12.10 17.29 -4.34
CA PRO A 424 11.21 18.31 -4.91
C PRO A 424 10.32 17.71 -6.01
N THR A 425 9.09 18.20 -6.10
CA THR A 425 8.11 17.79 -7.12
C THR A 425 7.77 18.99 -8.00
N THR A 426 7.96 18.84 -9.30
CA THR A 426 7.53 19.78 -10.34
C THR A 426 6.63 19.09 -11.35
N LEU A 427 5.50 19.74 -11.67
CA LEU A 427 4.56 19.27 -12.67
C LEU A 427 5.03 19.66 -14.07
N ARG A 428 4.84 18.78 -15.04
CA ARG A 428 5.12 19.09 -16.45
C ARG A 428 3.91 19.71 -17.13
N VAL A 429 3.81 21.04 -17.07
CA VAL A 429 2.75 21.80 -17.76
C VAL A 429 2.83 21.59 -19.29
N GLY A 430 1.70 21.28 -19.93
CA GLY A 430 1.62 21.02 -21.38
C GLY A 430 1.78 19.55 -21.79
N ALA A 431 2.02 18.63 -20.85
CA ALA A 431 2.11 17.19 -21.14
C ALA A 431 0.80 16.57 -21.71
N THR A 432 -0.32 17.29 -21.63
CA THR A 432 -1.66 16.81 -22.01
C THR A 432 -2.10 17.23 -23.42
N ASP A 433 -1.32 18.05 -24.13
CA ASP A 433 -1.65 18.58 -25.46
C ASP A 433 -1.81 17.48 -26.53
N ALA A 434 -1.34 16.26 -26.24
CA ALA A 434 -1.37 15.11 -27.14
C ALA A 434 -2.70 14.32 -27.13
N ARG A 435 -3.60 14.50 -26.16
CA ARG A 435 -4.87 13.74 -26.08
C ARG A 435 -6.08 14.60 -25.66
N PRO A 436 -7.00 14.95 -26.59
CA PRO A 436 -8.27 15.54 -26.22
C PRO A 436 -9.17 14.53 -25.48
N GLY A 437 -9.92 15.00 -24.47
CA GLY A 437 -10.93 14.20 -23.76
C GLY A 437 -10.58 13.72 -22.34
N LEU A 438 -9.41 14.09 -21.80
CA LEU A 438 -9.09 13.91 -20.38
C LEU A 438 -9.81 14.96 -19.53
N ASP A 439 -10.36 14.57 -18.38
CA ASP A 439 -10.86 15.54 -17.39
C ASP A 439 -9.71 16.24 -16.65
N ALA A 440 -10.03 17.22 -15.80
CA ALA A 440 -9.03 18.04 -15.12
C ALA A 440 -8.08 17.22 -14.22
N VAL A 441 -8.61 16.23 -13.50
CA VAL A 441 -7.82 15.41 -12.57
C VAL A 441 -6.95 14.42 -13.35
N GLN A 442 -7.48 13.84 -14.43
CA GLN A 442 -6.70 13.00 -15.35
C GLN A 442 -5.58 13.79 -16.04
N GLN A 443 -5.82 15.05 -16.38
CA GLN A 443 -4.78 15.93 -16.93
C GLN A 443 -3.68 16.19 -15.91
N GLU A 444 -4.02 16.53 -14.68
CA GLU A 444 -3.08 16.73 -13.58
C GLU A 444 -2.25 15.46 -13.31
N ALA A 445 -2.88 14.28 -13.34
CA ALA A 445 -2.19 13.01 -13.19
C ALA A 445 -1.15 12.75 -14.29
N VAL A 446 -1.43 13.11 -15.54
CA VAL A 446 -0.45 13.02 -16.63
C VAL A 446 0.71 14.00 -16.41
N GLN A 447 0.42 15.24 -15.99
CA GLN A 447 1.43 16.26 -15.73
C GLN A 447 2.35 15.88 -14.57
N LEU A 448 1.80 15.24 -13.53
CA LEU A 448 2.56 14.73 -12.39
C LEU A 448 3.45 13.55 -12.78
N LEU A 449 2.89 12.55 -13.48
CA LEU A 449 3.68 11.39 -13.93
C LEU A 449 4.79 11.77 -14.92
N ALA A 450 4.56 12.77 -15.76
CA ALA A 450 5.56 13.29 -16.70
C ALA A 450 6.50 14.33 -16.08
N GLY A 451 6.33 14.69 -14.80
CA GLY A 451 7.13 15.66 -14.04
C GLY A 451 8.52 15.12 -13.65
N ASP A 452 9.04 15.51 -12.49
CA ASP A 452 10.33 15.05 -11.94
C ASP A 452 10.22 14.32 -10.58
N ALA A 453 8.99 14.17 -10.06
CA ALA A 453 8.69 13.51 -8.79
C ALA A 453 9.31 12.10 -8.72
N GLN A 454 10.03 11.82 -7.62
CA GLN A 454 10.71 10.53 -7.42
C GLN A 454 9.77 9.43 -6.91
N LEU A 455 8.65 9.82 -6.31
CA LEU A 455 7.53 8.97 -5.92
C LEU A 455 6.23 9.66 -6.32
N VAL A 456 5.40 8.97 -7.09
CA VAL A 456 4.04 9.40 -7.44
C VAL A 456 3.06 8.32 -7.03
N VAL A 457 1.94 8.71 -6.42
CA VAL A 457 0.85 7.78 -6.07
C VAL A 457 -0.44 8.24 -6.73
N ILE A 458 -1.05 7.37 -7.52
CA ILE A 458 -2.36 7.62 -8.12
C ILE A 458 -3.33 6.54 -7.64
N GLU A 459 -4.20 6.92 -6.72
CA GLU A 459 -5.36 6.12 -6.39
C GLU A 459 -6.45 6.35 -7.43
N GLY A 460 -7.13 5.31 -7.88
CA GLY A 460 -8.24 5.49 -8.82
C GLY A 460 -9.30 4.42 -8.68
N ALA A 461 -10.56 4.82 -8.58
CA ALA A 461 -11.69 3.91 -8.51
C ALA A 461 -11.76 3.00 -9.76
N ALA A 462 -12.47 1.88 -9.64
CA ALA A 462 -12.73 1.01 -10.79
C ALA A 462 -13.46 1.79 -11.91
N GLY A 463 -12.83 1.90 -13.09
CA GLY A 463 -13.39 2.64 -14.21
C GLY A 463 -13.14 4.15 -14.24
N ALA A 464 -12.25 4.68 -13.38
CA ALA A 464 -11.89 6.10 -13.35
C ALA A 464 -10.94 6.58 -14.48
N GLY A 465 -10.61 5.71 -15.44
CA GLY A 465 -9.77 6.09 -16.59
C GLY A 465 -8.26 5.96 -16.37
N LYS A 466 -7.80 5.19 -15.38
CA LYS A 466 -6.36 4.92 -15.11
C LYS A 466 -5.57 4.59 -16.38
N THR A 467 -6.03 3.64 -17.19
CA THR A 467 -5.30 3.26 -18.42
C THR A 467 -5.25 4.39 -19.46
N THR A 468 -6.25 5.27 -19.49
CA THR A 468 -6.26 6.46 -20.35
C THR A 468 -5.19 7.45 -19.93
N VAL A 469 -5.02 7.66 -18.62
CA VAL A 469 -3.92 8.46 -18.03
C VAL A 469 -2.57 7.84 -18.39
N LEU A 470 -2.38 6.54 -18.14
CA LEU A 470 -1.11 5.85 -18.43
C LEU A 470 -0.69 5.96 -19.89
N ALA A 471 -1.63 5.81 -20.82
CA ALA A 471 -1.36 5.93 -22.25
C ALA A 471 -0.99 7.37 -22.67
N ALA A 472 -1.58 8.38 -22.01
CA ALA A 472 -1.19 9.78 -22.22
C ALA A 472 0.21 10.06 -21.62
N THR A 473 0.48 9.57 -20.41
CA THR A 473 1.79 9.66 -19.75
C THR A 473 2.89 9.05 -20.61
N ARG A 474 2.67 7.87 -21.19
CA ARG A 474 3.62 7.23 -22.11
C ARG A 474 4.04 8.20 -23.23
N THR A 475 3.06 8.85 -23.86
CA THR A 475 3.30 9.78 -24.97
C THR A 475 4.12 10.98 -24.49
N ALA A 476 3.83 11.50 -23.30
CA ALA A 476 4.54 12.63 -22.71
C ALA A 476 5.99 12.28 -22.33
N VAL A 477 6.22 11.13 -21.68
CA VAL A 477 7.55 10.67 -21.24
C VAL A 477 8.44 10.32 -22.44
N GLU A 478 7.90 9.61 -23.45
CA GLU A 478 8.66 9.27 -24.66
C GLU A 478 9.09 10.52 -25.45
N ALA A 479 8.36 11.64 -25.35
CA ALA A 479 8.73 12.89 -25.99
C ALA A 479 10.01 13.54 -25.41
N ASP A 480 10.38 13.18 -24.17
CA ASP A 480 11.61 13.63 -23.50
C ASP A 480 12.82 12.71 -23.73
N GLY A 481 12.60 11.56 -24.37
CA GLY A 481 13.62 10.53 -24.54
C GLY A 481 13.79 9.60 -23.33
N ASP A 482 12.98 9.76 -22.28
CA ASP A 482 12.88 8.83 -21.16
C ASP A 482 12.00 7.62 -21.52
N HIS A 483 12.16 6.51 -20.80
CA HIS A 483 11.36 5.31 -20.99
C HIS A 483 10.34 5.09 -19.86
N LEU A 484 9.10 4.77 -20.25
CA LEU A 484 8.07 4.28 -19.33
C LEU A 484 8.15 2.74 -19.26
N MET A 485 8.58 2.22 -18.11
CA MET A 485 8.53 0.79 -17.79
C MET A 485 7.29 0.51 -16.95
N VAL A 486 6.29 -0.15 -17.53
CA VAL A 486 5.09 -0.55 -16.79
C VAL A 486 5.30 -1.95 -16.23
N VAL A 487 5.06 -2.12 -14.92
CA VAL A 487 4.98 -3.43 -14.29
C VAL A 487 3.64 -3.63 -13.60
N THR A 488 3.16 -4.87 -13.57
CA THR A 488 1.94 -5.24 -12.86
C THR A 488 2.19 -6.47 -11.98
N PRO A 489 1.44 -6.69 -10.90
CA PRO A 489 1.63 -7.87 -10.04
C PRO A 489 1.44 -9.20 -10.79
N THR A 490 0.58 -9.25 -11.81
CA THR A 490 0.35 -10.45 -12.61
C THR A 490 0.73 -10.27 -14.07
N ARG A 491 1.21 -11.35 -14.73
CA ARG A 491 1.53 -11.32 -16.18
C ARG A 491 0.31 -11.05 -17.07
N LYS A 492 -0.87 -11.46 -16.64
CA LYS A 492 -2.13 -11.20 -17.35
C LYS A 492 -2.46 -9.71 -17.37
N ALA A 493 -2.37 -9.03 -16.22
CA ALA A 493 -2.52 -7.58 -16.14
C ALA A 493 -1.48 -6.86 -17.01
N ALA A 494 -0.24 -7.36 -17.07
CA ALA A 494 0.80 -6.80 -17.93
C ALA A 494 0.42 -6.86 -19.41
N HIS A 495 -0.17 -7.96 -19.90
CA HIS A 495 -0.66 -8.04 -21.28
C HIS A 495 -1.82 -7.06 -21.56
N VAL A 496 -2.71 -6.87 -20.58
CA VAL A 496 -3.80 -5.88 -20.70
C VAL A 496 -3.23 -4.47 -20.75
N ALA A 497 -2.32 -4.13 -19.84
CA ALA A 497 -1.64 -2.85 -19.81
C ALA A 497 -0.83 -2.59 -21.10
N ALA A 498 -0.08 -3.58 -21.61
CA ALA A 498 0.63 -3.48 -22.88
C ALA A 498 -0.30 -3.11 -24.04
N ARG A 499 -1.51 -3.69 -24.09
CA ARG A 499 -2.49 -3.42 -25.14
C ARG A 499 -3.12 -2.03 -25.01
N GLU A 500 -3.52 -1.66 -23.81
CA GLU A 500 -4.29 -0.43 -23.57
C GLU A 500 -3.40 0.82 -23.46
N VAL A 501 -2.21 0.68 -22.87
CA VAL A 501 -1.20 1.74 -22.73
C VAL A 501 -0.30 1.82 -23.97
N GLY A 502 -0.05 0.67 -24.62
CA GLY A 502 0.90 0.55 -25.72
C GLY A 502 2.37 0.61 -25.29
N ALA A 503 2.67 0.60 -23.99
CA ALA A 503 4.02 0.62 -23.43
C ALA A 503 4.62 -0.79 -23.27
N SER A 504 5.92 -0.88 -23.02
CA SER A 504 6.55 -2.10 -22.50
C SER A 504 5.97 -2.41 -21.12
N ALA A 505 5.12 -3.43 -21.06
CA ALA A 505 4.49 -3.86 -19.81
C ALA A 505 4.82 -5.32 -19.48
N HIS A 506 5.31 -5.54 -18.26
CA HIS A 506 5.74 -6.85 -17.79
C HIS A 506 5.22 -7.13 -16.37
N SER A 507 5.36 -8.36 -15.86
CA SER A 507 5.06 -8.59 -14.45
C SER A 507 6.17 -8.07 -13.55
N ALA A 508 5.84 -7.57 -12.36
CA ALA A 508 6.80 -7.18 -11.31
C ALA A 508 7.87 -8.26 -11.07
N ALA A 509 7.42 -9.51 -10.89
CA ALA A 509 8.29 -10.69 -10.73
C ALA A 509 9.25 -10.91 -11.92
N TRP A 510 8.84 -10.54 -13.14
CA TRP A 510 9.72 -10.66 -14.32
C TRP A 510 10.85 -9.63 -14.25
N LEU A 511 10.54 -8.37 -13.89
CA LEU A 511 11.55 -7.33 -13.81
C LEU A 511 12.60 -7.66 -12.75
N VAL A 512 12.18 -8.01 -11.52
CA VAL A 512 13.15 -8.39 -10.47
C VAL A 512 13.92 -9.66 -10.84
N PHE A 513 13.30 -10.62 -11.54
CA PHE A 513 14.01 -11.80 -12.04
C PHE A 513 15.14 -11.44 -13.02
N GLN A 514 14.91 -10.49 -13.93
CA GLN A 514 15.93 -9.99 -14.84
C GLN A 514 17.09 -9.33 -14.08
N HIS A 515 16.82 -8.73 -12.93
CA HIS A 515 17.82 -8.12 -12.04
C HIS A 515 18.44 -9.09 -11.02
N GLY A 516 18.32 -10.39 -11.27
CA GLY A 516 19.02 -11.46 -10.54
C GLY A 516 18.23 -12.08 -9.39
N TYR A 517 17.01 -11.62 -9.10
CA TYR A 517 16.21 -12.20 -8.02
C TYR A 517 15.63 -13.56 -8.41
N ARG A 518 15.69 -14.54 -7.50
CA ARG A 518 15.13 -15.89 -7.63
C ARG A 518 14.24 -16.18 -6.43
N TRP A 519 13.04 -16.68 -6.68
CA TRP A 519 12.12 -17.05 -5.62
C TRP A 519 12.40 -18.50 -5.22
N GLY A 520 12.79 -18.72 -3.95
CA GLY A 520 13.06 -20.05 -3.43
C GLY A 520 11.80 -20.82 -3.01
N ASP A 521 11.90 -22.14 -2.91
CA ASP A 521 10.84 -23.03 -2.38
C ASP A 521 10.54 -22.81 -0.87
N ASP A 522 11.42 -22.08 -0.20
CA ASP A 522 11.26 -21.58 1.17
C ASP A 522 10.37 -20.33 1.25
N GLY A 523 10.12 -19.63 0.13
CA GLY A 523 9.26 -18.46 0.06
C GLY A 523 9.98 -17.12 0.22
N ALA A 524 11.28 -17.06 -0.11
CA ALA A 524 12.05 -15.82 -0.08
C ALA A 524 12.74 -15.52 -1.41
N TRP A 525 12.94 -14.23 -1.68
CA TRP A 525 13.76 -13.74 -2.78
C TRP A 525 15.26 -13.83 -2.44
N LYS A 526 16.05 -14.48 -3.29
CA LYS A 526 17.52 -14.50 -3.23
C LYS A 526 18.07 -13.83 -4.49
N ARG A 527 19.02 -12.91 -4.35
CA ARG A 527 19.58 -12.17 -5.50
C ARG A 527 20.94 -12.73 -5.93
N LEU A 528 21.03 -13.12 -7.19
CA LEU A 528 22.27 -13.52 -7.87
C LEU A 528 23.09 -12.28 -8.23
N ARG A 529 24.41 -12.41 -8.15
CA ARG A 529 25.39 -11.45 -8.68
C ARG A 529 25.83 -11.87 -10.07
N ALA A 530 26.30 -10.89 -10.86
CA ALA A 530 26.87 -11.20 -12.17
C ALA A 530 28.04 -12.18 -12.02
N GLY A 531 27.97 -13.30 -12.74
CA GLY A 531 28.93 -14.41 -12.64
C GLY A 531 28.46 -15.58 -11.77
N ASP A 532 27.43 -15.41 -10.94
CA ASP A 532 26.84 -16.52 -10.19
C ASP A 532 26.13 -17.50 -11.14
N ILE A 533 26.12 -18.78 -10.78
CA ILE A 533 25.37 -19.80 -11.51
C ILE A 533 23.89 -19.66 -11.15
N ASP A 534 23.06 -19.43 -12.15
CA ASP A 534 21.62 -19.39 -11.98
C ASP A 534 21.09 -20.81 -11.73
N PRO A 535 20.47 -21.08 -10.56
CA PRO A 535 19.98 -22.42 -10.24
C PRO A 535 18.86 -22.90 -11.19
N ASP A 536 18.13 -21.98 -11.81
CA ASP A 536 17.01 -22.33 -12.70
C ASP A 536 17.49 -22.70 -14.11
N THR A 537 18.59 -22.09 -14.57
CA THR A 537 19.07 -22.26 -15.95
C THR A 537 20.40 -23.00 -16.07
N GLY A 538 21.15 -23.14 -14.96
CA GLY A 538 22.49 -23.72 -14.93
C GLY A 538 23.56 -22.88 -15.63
N MET A 539 23.23 -21.67 -16.06
CA MET A 539 24.12 -20.75 -16.77
C MET A 539 24.57 -19.59 -15.86
N ASN A 540 25.69 -18.96 -16.18
CA ASN A 540 26.14 -17.77 -15.46
C ASN A 540 25.17 -16.60 -15.69
N PHE A 541 24.70 -15.98 -14.61
CA PHE A 541 23.91 -14.76 -14.69
C PHE A 541 24.79 -13.61 -15.18
N SER A 542 24.37 -12.94 -16.26
CA SER A 542 25.13 -11.86 -16.92
C SER A 542 24.55 -10.45 -16.68
N GLY A 543 23.52 -10.34 -15.84
CA GLY A 543 22.76 -9.11 -15.64
C GLY A 543 21.44 -9.07 -16.41
N PRO A 544 20.68 -7.98 -16.30
CA PRO A 544 19.39 -7.83 -16.97
C PRO A 544 19.56 -7.77 -18.49
N SER A 545 18.59 -8.34 -19.20
CA SER A 545 18.50 -8.18 -20.65
C SER A 545 18.23 -6.72 -21.04
N THR A 546 18.59 -6.31 -22.26
CA THR A 546 18.41 -4.93 -22.74
C THR A 546 16.98 -4.37 -22.55
N PRO A 547 15.90 -5.14 -22.79
CA PRO A 547 14.53 -4.66 -22.54
C PRO A 547 14.18 -4.47 -21.06
N ALA A 548 14.96 -5.03 -20.13
CA ALA A 548 14.75 -4.95 -18.69
C ALA A 548 15.67 -3.93 -17.99
N GLY A 549 16.57 -3.29 -18.74
CA GLY A 549 17.44 -2.25 -18.23
C GLY A 549 16.66 -0.97 -17.97
N LEU A 550 16.74 -0.45 -16.74
CA LEU A 550 16.29 0.89 -16.39
C LEU A 550 17.48 1.85 -16.47
N ARG A 551 17.21 3.11 -16.78
CA ARG A 551 18.19 4.20 -16.83
C ARG A 551 17.82 5.30 -15.83
N PRO A 552 18.78 6.13 -15.41
CA PRO A 552 18.47 7.33 -14.64
C PRO A 552 17.45 8.20 -15.38
N GLY A 553 16.36 8.58 -14.70
CA GLY A 553 15.27 9.39 -15.28
C GLY A 553 14.05 8.58 -15.75
N ASP A 554 14.23 7.29 -16.08
CA ASP A 554 13.13 6.40 -16.48
C ASP A 554 12.05 6.33 -15.39
N LEU A 555 10.80 6.16 -15.81
CA LEU A 555 9.66 5.99 -14.93
C LEU A 555 9.29 4.51 -14.82
N LEU A 556 9.56 3.91 -13.65
CA LEU A 556 9.04 2.61 -13.27
C LEU A 556 7.63 2.78 -12.69
N LEU A 557 6.62 2.39 -13.46
CA LEU A 557 5.22 2.49 -13.07
C LEU A 557 4.67 1.12 -12.68
N VAL A 558 4.19 0.99 -11.46
CA VAL A 558 3.47 -0.20 -10.98
C VAL A 558 1.97 0.06 -11.12
N ASP A 559 1.33 -0.60 -12.07
CA ASP A 559 -0.14 -0.61 -12.20
C ASP A 559 -0.75 -1.79 -11.42
N GLU A 560 -1.96 -1.60 -10.91
CA GLU A 560 -2.61 -2.46 -9.90
C GLU A 560 -1.76 -2.64 -8.62
N ALA A 561 -1.09 -1.56 -8.17
CA ALA A 561 -0.18 -1.55 -7.03
C ALA A 561 -0.79 -2.04 -5.70
N GLY A 562 -2.12 -2.01 -5.55
CA GLY A 562 -2.83 -2.59 -4.39
C GLY A 562 -2.66 -4.12 -4.27
N MET A 563 -2.34 -4.80 -5.37
CA MET A 563 -2.03 -6.24 -5.38
C MET A 563 -0.53 -6.54 -5.25
N LEU A 564 0.33 -5.53 -5.12
CA LEU A 564 1.78 -5.74 -5.00
C LEU A 564 2.13 -6.18 -3.58
N ASP A 565 2.79 -7.33 -3.45
CA ASP A 565 3.28 -7.82 -2.15
C ASP A 565 4.55 -7.08 -1.70
N GLN A 566 4.75 -7.01 -0.39
CA GLN A 566 5.87 -6.27 0.23
C GLN A 566 7.25 -6.80 -0.20
N ASP A 567 7.43 -8.11 -0.34
CA ASP A 567 8.73 -8.70 -0.71
C ASP A 567 9.13 -8.35 -2.14
N THR A 568 8.19 -8.46 -3.08
CA THR A 568 8.39 -8.05 -4.47
C THR A 568 8.55 -6.54 -4.58
N ALA A 569 7.79 -5.75 -3.81
CA ALA A 569 7.97 -4.30 -3.75
C ALA A 569 9.38 -3.92 -3.26
N ARG A 570 9.90 -4.59 -2.24
CA ARG A 570 11.23 -4.33 -1.70
C ARG A 570 12.31 -4.58 -2.76
N ALA A 571 12.19 -5.70 -3.47
CA ALA A 571 13.08 -6.01 -4.59
C ALA A 571 12.96 -4.98 -5.74
N LEU A 572 11.74 -4.59 -6.11
CA LEU A 572 11.50 -3.57 -7.14
C LEU A 572 12.07 -2.21 -6.78
N LEU A 573 11.82 -1.71 -5.56
CA LEU A 573 12.35 -0.43 -5.10
C LEU A 573 13.87 -0.47 -4.98
N THR A 574 14.45 -1.60 -4.56
CA THR A 574 15.91 -1.78 -4.58
C THR A 574 16.47 -1.62 -6.00
N VAL A 575 15.84 -2.26 -6.99
CA VAL A 575 16.24 -2.11 -8.41
C VAL A 575 16.06 -0.67 -8.87
N ALA A 576 14.94 -0.01 -8.54
CA ALA A 576 14.69 1.37 -8.93
C ALA A 576 15.70 2.36 -8.32
N ASP A 577 16.07 2.16 -7.05
CA ASP A 577 17.08 2.97 -6.36
C ASP A 577 18.46 2.81 -6.98
N GLU A 578 18.89 1.57 -7.26
CA GLU A 578 20.18 1.27 -7.90
C GLU A 578 20.30 1.83 -9.32
N GLN A 579 19.18 1.94 -10.05
CA GLN A 579 19.15 2.47 -11.41
C GLN A 579 18.77 3.96 -11.47
N HIS A 580 18.54 4.61 -10.33
CA HIS A 580 18.07 5.99 -10.24
C HIS A 580 16.78 6.26 -11.05
N ALA A 581 15.90 5.26 -11.10
CA ALA A 581 14.60 5.36 -11.75
C ALA A 581 13.57 5.99 -10.80
N ARG A 582 12.64 6.76 -11.38
CA ARG A 582 11.47 7.29 -10.67
C ARG A 582 10.43 6.20 -10.50
N VAL A 583 9.60 6.31 -9.46
CA VAL A 583 8.58 5.28 -9.17
C VAL A 583 7.19 5.91 -9.12
N ALA A 584 6.25 5.31 -9.86
CA ALA A 584 4.83 5.61 -9.75
C ALA A 584 4.06 4.37 -9.31
N LEU A 585 3.20 4.50 -8.30
CA LEU A 585 2.32 3.45 -7.82
C LEU A 585 0.88 3.83 -8.15
N VAL A 586 0.25 3.04 -9.01
CA VAL A 586 -1.10 3.30 -9.53
C VAL A 586 -2.00 2.13 -9.15
N GLY A 587 -3.14 2.38 -8.50
CA GLY A 587 -3.99 1.30 -8.02
C GLY A 587 -5.23 1.76 -7.28
N ASP A 588 -5.86 0.83 -6.57
CA ASP A 588 -7.04 1.07 -5.75
C ASP A 588 -6.97 0.21 -4.47
N ARG A 589 -6.77 0.84 -3.32
CA ARG A 589 -6.61 0.14 -2.03
C ARG A 589 -7.88 -0.57 -1.54
N HIS A 590 -9.04 -0.24 -2.13
CA HIS A 590 -10.31 -0.88 -1.82
C HIS A 590 -10.59 -2.13 -2.68
N GLN A 591 -9.75 -2.41 -3.68
CA GLN A 591 -9.80 -3.67 -4.41
C GLN A 591 -9.07 -4.78 -3.64
N LEU A 592 -8.91 -5.96 -4.25
CA LEU A 592 -8.30 -7.08 -3.55
C LEU A 592 -6.82 -6.77 -3.23
N PRO A 593 -6.38 -7.06 -2.00
CA PRO A 593 -4.99 -6.88 -1.60
C PRO A 593 -4.10 -7.92 -2.28
N ALA A 594 -2.79 -7.76 -2.12
CA ALA A 594 -1.80 -8.73 -2.55
C ALA A 594 -2.10 -10.16 -2.06
N VAL A 595 -1.69 -11.16 -2.85
CA VAL A 595 -1.68 -12.55 -2.38
C VAL A 595 -0.42 -12.74 -1.54
N GLY A 596 -0.55 -12.67 -0.22
CA GLY A 596 0.57 -12.63 0.72
C GLY A 596 0.51 -11.37 1.58
N ARG A 597 1.67 -10.81 1.93
CA ARG A 597 1.75 -9.54 2.68
C ARG A 597 1.53 -8.35 1.75
N GLY A 598 0.38 -7.68 1.86
CA GLY A 598 0.03 -6.47 1.11
C GLY A 598 0.40 -5.17 1.83
N GLY A 599 -0.32 -4.10 1.54
CA GLY A 599 -0.14 -2.79 2.19
C GLY A 599 0.89 -1.85 1.55
N VAL A 600 1.51 -2.24 0.42
CA VAL A 600 2.51 -1.39 -0.25
C VAL A 600 1.92 -0.06 -0.71
N LEU A 601 0.71 -0.09 -1.29
CA LEU A 601 0.02 1.13 -1.71
C LEU A 601 -0.39 1.98 -0.50
N ASP A 602 -0.84 1.37 0.60
CA ASP A 602 -1.16 2.07 1.85
C ASP A 602 0.07 2.77 2.46
N LEU A 603 1.23 2.10 2.48
CA LEU A 603 2.50 2.71 2.89
C LEU A 603 2.86 3.88 1.97
N ALA A 604 2.73 3.71 0.65
CA ALA A 604 3.06 4.77 -0.29
C ALA A 604 2.14 5.99 -0.14
N VAL A 605 0.83 5.81 -0.01
CA VAL A 605 -0.14 6.89 0.26
C VAL A 605 0.20 7.62 1.56
N ARG A 606 0.61 6.88 2.60
CA ARG A 606 0.96 7.45 3.90
C ARG A 606 2.17 8.39 3.84
N PHE A 607 3.14 8.12 2.95
CA PHE A 607 4.40 8.85 2.90
C PHE A 607 4.56 9.76 1.67
N ALA A 608 3.74 9.60 0.63
CA ALA A 608 3.75 10.49 -0.52
C ALA A 608 3.36 11.92 -0.09
N PRO A 609 4.06 12.96 -0.58
CA PRO A 609 3.67 14.33 -0.31
C PRO A 609 2.31 14.62 -0.97
N PRO A 610 1.47 15.53 -0.42
CA PRO A 610 0.15 15.83 -0.95
C PRO A 610 0.16 16.19 -2.46
N GLU A 611 1.22 16.85 -2.93
CA GLU A 611 1.39 17.27 -4.32
C GLU A 611 1.73 16.11 -5.27
N ALA A 612 2.19 14.97 -4.74
CA ALA A 612 2.51 13.77 -5.50
C ALA A 612 1.51 12.63 -5.29
N HIS A 613 0.38 12.90 -4.62
CA HIS A 613 -0.71 11.96 -4.42
C HIS A 613 -2.01 12.51 -5.05
N LEU A 614 -2.56 11.77 -6.02
CA LEU A 614 -3.83 12.12 -6.68
C LEU A 614 -4.85 10.99 -6.57
N THR A 615 -6.12 11.34 -6.43
CA THR A 615 -7.24 10.40 -6.43
C THR A 615 -8.15 10.63 -7.64
N LEU A 616 -8.34 9.59 -8.45
CA LEU A 616 -9.28 9.56 -9.57
C LEU A 616 -10.61 8.94 -9.11
N ASP A 617 -11.56 9.78 -8.71
CA ASP A 617 -12.90 9.38 -8.21
C ASP A 617 -14.01 9.49 -9.27
N SER A 618 -13.75 10.16 -10.40
CA SER A 618 -14.69 10.29 -11.50
C SER A 618 -14.77 9.00 -12.33
N VAL A 619 -15.84 8.21 -12.15
CA VAL A 619 -15.99 6.91 -12.81
C VAL A 619 -16.69 7.01 -14.17
N HIS A 620 -16.01 6.65 -15.26
CA HIS A 620 -16.50 6.80 -16.64
C HIS A 620 -16.95 5.49 -17.31
N ARG A 621 -16.78 4.35 -16.65
CA ARG A 621 -16.95 3.01 -17.24
C ARG A 621 -18.41 2.61 -17.46
N PHE A 622 -19.29 2.96 -16.53
CA PHE A 622 -20.63 2.38 -16.46
C PHE A 622 -21.59 3.04 -17.43
N VAL A 623 -22.37 2.21 -18.11
CA VAL A 623 -23.34 2.63 -19.12
C VAL A 623 -24.65 1.89 -18.94
N CYS A 624 -25.76 2.54 -19.30
CA CYS A 624 -27.09 1.93 -19.31
C CYS A 624 -27.80 2.16 -20.65
N LYS A 625 -28.80 1.33 -20.94
CA LYS A 625 -29.64 1.44 -22.14
C LYS A 625 -30.85 2.29 -21.80
N THR A 626 -31.03 3.39 -22.52
CA THR A 626 -32.21 4.25 -22.43
C THR A 626 -32.97 4.26 -23.76
N THR A 627 -34.29 4.41 -23.71
CA THR A 627 -35.11 4.53 -24.93
C THR A 627 -35.29 6.01 -25.23
N ALA A 628 -34.75 6.46 -26.35
CA ALA A 628 -34.94 7.82 -26.85
C ALA A 628 -36.42 8.04 -27.21
N THR A 629 -36.80 9.32 -27.33
CA THR A 629 -38.19 9.73 -27.60
C THR A 629 -38.72 9.22 -28.95
N ASP A 630 -37.83 8.83 -29.88
CA ASP A 630 -38.14 8.24 -31.18
C ASP A 630 -38.23 6.69 -31.16
N GLY A 631 -38.07 6.07 -29.99
CA GLY A 631 -38.11 4.62 -29.81
C GLY A 631 -36.77 3.91 -30.05
N SER A 632 -35.70 4.63 -30.39
CA SER A 632 -34.36 4.04 -30.52
C SER A 632 -33.71 3.78 -29.14
N VAL A 633 -32.88 2.74 -29.03
CA VAL A 633 -32.13 2.44 -27.81
C VAL A 633 -30.78 3.15 -27.88
N ALA A 634 -30.55 4.11 -26.99
CA ALA A 634 -29.27 4.79 -26.83
C ALA A 634 -28.51 4.21 -25.62
N ILE A 635 -27.19 4.08 -25.75
CA ILE A 635 -26.31 3.74 -24.63
C ILE A 635 -25.80 5.07 -24.05
N VAL A 636 -26.10 5.32 -22.78
CA VAL A 636 -25.70 6.54 -22.06
C VAL A 636 -24.90 6.18 -20.81
N ARG A 637 -24.19 7.14 -20.23
CA ARG A 637 -23.45 6.95 -18.97
C ARG A 637 -24.42 6.69 -17.82
N ASP A 638 -24.10 5.73 -16.96
CA ASP A 638 -24.86 5.41 -15.76
C ASP A 638 -24.22 6.05 -14.53
N ASP A 639 -24.47 7.34 -14.34
CA ASP A 639 -23.89 8.13 -13.25
C ASP A 639 -24.42 7.68 -11.86
N GLU A 640 -25.63 7.12 -11.81
CA GLU A 640 -26.21 6.59 -10.58
C GLU A 640 -25.46 5.33 -10.14
N TYR A 641 -25.21 4.39 -11.05
CA TYR A 641 -24.39 3.22 -10.73
C TYR A 641 -22.93 3.58 -10.43
N ALA A 642 -22.38 4.61 -11.09
CA ALA A 642 -21.07 5.15 -10.76
C ALA A 642 -21.00 5.61 -9.30
N GLN A 643 -22.00 6.35 -8.80
CA GLN A 643 -22.09 6.75 -7.39
C GLN A 643 -22.24 5.56 -6.45
N LEU A 644 -23.09 4.58 -6.78
CA LEU A 644 -23.22 3.35 -6.00
C LEU A 644 -21.92 2.56 -5.92
N SER A 645 -21.14 2.55 -7.01
CA SER A 645 -19.83 1.90 -7.00
C SER A 645 -18.83 2.60 -6.08
N LEU A 646 -18.89 3.93 -5.96
CA LEU A 646 -18.05 4.68 -5.03
C LEU A 646 -18.49 4.48 -3.57
N ALA A 647 -19.79 4.39 -3.31
CA ALA A 647 -20.31 4.03 -1.99
C ALA A 647 -19.92 2.59 -1.59
N MET A 648 -19.98 1.63 -2.52
CA MET A 648 -19.42 0.28 -2.30
C MET A 648 -17.90 0.32 -2.06
N ARG A 649 -17.18 1.23 -2.72
CA ARG A 649 -15.73 1.39 -2.56
C ARG A 649 -15.38 1.84 -1.14
N SER A 650 -16.05 2.87 -0.63
CA SER A 650 -15.80 3.35 0.74
C SER A 650 -16.29 2.34 1.78
N GLY A 651 -17.37 1.61 1.47
CA GLY A 651 -18.01 0.69 2.39
C GLY A 651 -18.89 1.39 3.43
N ASP A 652 -19.12 2.70 3.25
CA ASP A 652 -20.03 3.48 4.10
C ASP A 652 -21.48 3.08 3.82
N ASP A 653 -22.28 2.93 4.87
CA ASP A 653 -23.71 2.61 4.82
C ASP A 653 -24.08 1.48 3.84
N PRO A 654 -23.50 0.26 3.98
CA PRO A 654 -23.70 -0.83 3.02
C PRO A 654 -25.17 -1.27 2.90
N GLY A 655 -25.98 -0.97 3.91
CA GLY A 655 -27.43 -1.21 3.88
C GLY A 655 -28.16 -0.32 2.86
N ASP A 656 -27.80 0.96 2.74
CA ASP A 656 -28.45 1.88 1.82
C ASP A 656 -28.03 1.57 0.37
N VAL A 657 -26.76 1.20 0.18
CA VAL A 657 -26.25 0.67 -1.09
C VAL A 657 -27.04 -0.58 -1.50
N PHE A 658 -27.28 -1.51 -0.58
CA PHE A 658 -28.10 -2.69 -0.85
C PHE A 658 -29.52 -2.32 -1.29
N ASP A 659 -30.16 -1.39 -0.57
CA ASP A 659 -31.53 -0.97 -0.85
C ASP A 659 -31.64 -0.32 -2.25
N ALA A 660 -30.65 0.49 -2.64
CA ALA A 660 -30.57 1.09 -3.98
C ALA A 660 -30.32 0.04 -5.08
N LEU A 661 -29.39 -0.90 -4.88
CA LEU A 661 -29.14 -1.99 -5.81
C LEU A 661 -30.38 -2.90 -5.97
N ALA A 662 -31.10 -3.15 -4.89
CA ALA A 662 -32.33 -3.94 -4.90
C ALA A 662 -33.45 -3.25 -5.70
N ALA A 663 -33.63 -1.94 -5.52
CA ALA A 663 -34.59 -1.15 -6.29
C ALA A 663 -34.29 -1.17 -7.80
N ARG A 664 -33.02 -1.31 -8.17
CA ARG A 664 -32.54 -1.42 -9.56
C ARG A 664 -32.58 -2.84 -10.13
N GLY A 665 -33.00 -3.84 -9.34
CA GLY A 665 -33.01 -5.25 -9.76
C GLY A 665 -31.62 -5.88 -9.87
N GLN A 666 -30.62 -5.29 -9.22
CA GLN A 666 -29.21 -5.74 -9.21
C GLN A 666 -28.90 -6.65 -8.01
N ILE A 667 -29.89 -6.89 -7.14
CA ILE A 667 -29.88 -7.91 -6.10
C ILE A 667 -30.87 -9.01 -6.50
N ALA A 668 -30.37 -10.23 -6.67
CA ALA A 668 -31.18 -11.42 -6.89
C ALA A 668 -31.13 -12.32 -5.65
N VAL A 669 -32.27 -12.48 -4.99
CA VAL A 669 -32.44 -13.33 -3.80
C VAL A 669 -33.10 -14.64 -4.17
N TYR A 670 -32.55 -15.74 -3.67
CA TYR A 670 -33.06 -17.10 -3.88
C TYR A 670 -33.33 -17.76 -2.53
N GLY A 671 -34.36 -18.61 -2.46
CA GLY A 671 -34.70 -19.32 -1.23
C GLY A 671 -33.68 -20.41 -0.88
N THR A 672 -33.03 -20.99 -1.89
CA THR A 672 -32.03 -22.06 -1.71
C THR A 672 -30.79 -21.88 -2.58
N GLU A 673 -29.68 -22.54 -2.18
CA GLU A 673 -28.44 -22.60 -2.95
C GLU A 673 -28.65 -23.22 -4.35
N VAL A 674 -29.55 -24.20 -4.42
CA VAL A 674 -29.82 -24.96 -5.63
C VAL A 674 -30.50 -24.07 -6.68
N GLU A 675 -31.54 -23.33 -6.28
CA GLU A 675 -32.24 -22.36 -7.14
C GLU A 675 -31.29 -21.28 -7.67
N ARG A 676 -30.49 -20.69 -6.78
CA ARG A 676 -29.48 -19.69 -7.16
C ARG A 676 -28.55 -20.25 -8.22
N ARG A 677 -28.05 -21.47 -8.00
CA ARG A 677 -27.07 -22.10 -8.88
C ARG A 677 -27.65 -22.34 -10.27
N GLU A 678 -28.87 -22.86 -10.39
CA GLU A 678 -29.52 -23.06 -11.68
C GLU A 678 -29.71 -21.74 -12.45
N ALA A 679 -30.18 -20.69 -11.77
CA ALA A 679 -30.38 -19.38 -12.38
C ALA A 679 -29.07 -18.76 -12.88
N VAL A 680 -28.00 -18.91 -12.11
CA VAL A 680 -26.67 -18.39 -12.46
C VAL A 680 -26.04 -19.18 -13.62
N ILE A 681 -26.19 -20.51 -13.64
CA ILE A 681 -25.73 -21.36 -14.76
C ILE A 681 -26.46 -21.01 -16.05
N ASP A 682 -27.79 -20.86 -16.00
CA ASP A 682 -28.60 -20.51 -17.16
C ASP A 682 -28.17 -19.16 -17.76
N ARG A 683 -27.89 -18.15 -16.91
CA ARG A 683 -27.31 -16.87 -17.35
C ARG A 683 -25.93 -17.03 -17.99
N ALA A 684 -25.02 -17.74 -17.33
CA ALA A 684 -23.66 -17.97 -17.83
C ALA A 684 -23.64 -18.74 -19.16
N ALA A 685 -24.60 -19.64 -19.37
CA ALA A 685 -24.66 -20.44 -20.58
C ALA A 685 -25.37 -19.73 -21.74
N ARG A 686 -26.37 -18.88 -21.46
CA ARG A 686 -27.00 -18.01 -22.48
C ARG A 686 -26.03 -16.98 -23.02
N SER A 687 -25.22 -16.35 -22.17
CA SER A 687 -24.22 -15.35 -22.63
C SER A 687 -23.25 -15.93 -23.66
N ILE A 688 -22.85 -17.19 -23.51
CA ILE A 688 -22.00 -17.90 -24.48
C ILE A 688 -22.73 -18.11 -25.81
N THR A 689 -24.03 -18.41 -25.77
CA THR A 689 -24.85 -18.61 -26.98
C THR A 689 -25.12 -17.29 -27.71
N ASP A 690 -25.33 -16.22 -26.96
CA ASP A 690 -25.68 -14.89 -27.47
C ASP A 690 -24.44 -14.04 -27.81
N GLY A 691 -23.24 -14.53 -27.50
CA GLY A 691 -21.97 -13.82 -27.71
C GLY A 691 -21.74 -12.65 -26.73
N GLU A 692 -22.51 -12.58 -25.64
CA GLU A 692 -22.36 -11.57 -24.59
C GLU A 692 -21.14 -11.87 -23.72
N ARG A 693 -20.28 -10.87 -23.48
CA ARG A 693 -19.15 -11.04 -22.55
C ARG A 693 -19.68 -10.91 -21.12
N ARG A 694 -19.77 -12.05 -20.44
CA ARG A 694 -20.23 -12.16 -19.06
C ARG A 694 -19.15 -12.77 -18.18
N ALA A 695 -18.91 -12.18 -17.01
CA ALA A 695 -18.07 -12.75 -15.97
C ALA A 695 -18.93 -13.30 -14.83
N LEU A 696 -18.87 -14.60 -14.60
CA LEU A 696 -19.45 -15.24 -13.42
C LEU A 696 -18.39 -15.37 -12.32
N ILE A 697 -18.60 -14.71 -11.19
CA ILE A 697 -17.59 -14.50 -10.15
C ILE A 697 -18.04 -15.17 -8.86
N ALA A 698 -17.16 -15.96 -8.26
CA ALA A 698 -17.34 -16.52 -6.91
C ALA A 698 -16.05 -16.39 -6.10
N ASP A 699 -16.11 -16.62 -4.79
CA ASP A 699 -14.98 -16.32 -3.90
C ASP A 699 -14.00 -17.50 -3.79
N THR A 700 -14.49 -18.74 -3.70
CA THR A 700 -13.64 -19.91 -3.49
C THR A 700 -13.39 -20.70 -4.78
N ARG A 701 -12.20 -21.31 -4.88
CA ARG A 701 -11.84 -22.19 -6.01
C ARG A 701 -12.78 -23.40 -6.12
N GLU A 702 -13.28 -23.92 -5.00
CA GLU A 702 -14.23 -25.03 -4.99
C GLU A 702 -15.58 -24.63 -5.61
N GLN A 703 -16.12 -23.47 -5.23
CA GLN A 703 -17.35 -22.92 -5.81
C GLN A 703 -17.18 -22.68 -7.31
N VAL A 704 -16.06 -22.07 -7.73
CA VAL A 704 -15.74 -21.83 -9.14
C VAL A 704 -15.64 -23.14 -9.92
N ALA A 705 -14.92 -24.14 -9.39
CA ALA A 705 -14.80 -25.44 -10.05
C ALA A 705 -16.16 -26.13 -10.22
N ARG A 706 -17.06 -26.00 -9.24
CA ARG A 706 -18.43 -26.55 -9.30
C ARG A 706 -19.28 -25.80 -10.35
N LEU A 707 -19.33 -24.48 -10.31
CA LEU A 707 -20.06 -23.66 -11.29
C LEU A 707 -19.58 -23.92 -12.72
N ASN A 708 -18.27 -24.06 -12.91
CA ASN A 708 -17.68 -24.40 -14.20
C ASN A 708 -18.15 -25.76 -14.73
N ALA A 709 -18.11 -26.79 -13.88
CA ALA A 709 -18.55 -28.12 -14.26
C ALA A 709 -20.06 -28.14 -14.59
N ASP A 710 -20.87 -27.48 -13.79
CA ASP A 710 -22.33 -27.45 -13.97
C ASP A 710 -22.72 -26.67 -15.25
N THR A 711 -22.03 -25.56 -15.53
CA THR A 711 -22.23 -24.78 -16.77
C THR A 711 -21.87 -25.58 -18.01
N ARG A 712 -20.75 -26.33 -17.96
CA ARG A 712 -20.33 -27.21 -19.06
C ARG A 712 -21.40 -28.25 -19.40
N GLU A 713 -21.93 -28.95 -18.40
CA GLU A 713 -22.96 -29.97 -18.60
C GLU A 713 -24.22 -29.39 -19.24
N TRP A 714 -24.64 -28.20 -18.79
CA TRP A 714 -25.78 -27.50 -19.38
C TRP A 714 -25.58 -27.22 -20.88
N LEU A 715 -24.34 -26.91 -21.29
CA LEU A 715 -23.96 -26.66 -22.69
C LEU A 715 -23.90 -27.96 -23.51
N ILE A 716 -23.41 -29.05 -22.94
CA ILE A 716 -23.39 -30.38 -23.59
C ILE A 716 -24.81 -30.86 -23.87
N ALA A 717 -25.72 -30.75 -22.88
CA ALA A 717 -27.12 -31.17 -23.02
C ALA A 717 -27.86 -30.45 -24.17
N ARG A 718 -27.34 -29.30 -24.64
CA ARG A 718 -27.88 -28.49 -25.75
C ARG A 718 -27.01 -28.55 -27.02
N GLY A 719 -26.04 -29.47 -27.07
CA GLY A 719 -25.16 -29.68 -28.22
C GLY A 719 -24.24 -28.48 -28.53
N ARG A 720 -23.95 -27.64 -27.53
CA ARG A 720 -23.09 -26.45 -27.69
C ARG A 720 -21.62 -26.76 -27.45
N VAL A 721 -21.33 -27.69 -26.54
CA VAL A 721 -20.01 -28.27 -26.30
C VAL A 721 -20.02 -29.71 -26.78
N ASP A 722 -18.93 -30.18 -27.39
CA ASP A 722 -18.78 -31.56 -27.79
C ASP A 722 -18.32 -32.41 -26.59
N GLY A 723 -19.13 -33.39 -26.21
CA GLY A 723 -18.79 -34.36 -25.16
C GLY A 723 -18.01 -35.58 -25.69
N SER A 724 -17.70 -35.63 -26.98
CA SER A 724 -16.94 -36.71 -27.61
C SER A 724 -15.47 -36.33 -27.78
N GLY A 725 -14.55 -37.16 -27.24
CA GLY A 725 -13.11 -36.89 -27.28
C GLY A 725 -12.66 -35.82 -26.28
N GLU A 726 -12.42 -36.22 -25.03
CA GLU A 726 -12.09 -35.31 -23.92
C GLU A 726 -10.73 -35.64 -23.28
N ILE A 727 -10.06 -34.62 -22.73
CA ILE A 727 -8.93 -34.78 -21.81
C ILE A 727 -9.41 -34.50 -20.39
N VAL A 728 -9.04 -35.37 -19.46
CA VAL A 728 -9.34 -35.22 -18.03
C VAL A 728 -8.13 -34.65 -17.31
N THR A 729 -8.32 -33.55 -16.59
CA THR A 729 -7.29 -32.94 -15.75
C THR A 729 -7.04 -33.77 -14.50
N GLU A 730 -5.92 -33.53 -13.81
CA GLU A 730 -5.63 -34.14 -12.50
C GLU A 730 -6.72 -33.82 -11.45
N SER A 731 -7.35 -32.65 -11.57
CA SER A 731 -8.49 -32.23 -10.73
C SER A 731 -9.82 -32.88 -11.12
N GLY A 732 -9.84 -33.70 -12.18
CA GLY A 732 -11.04 -34.38 -12.68
C GLY A 732 -11.97 -33.50 -13.52
N GLN A 733 -11.49 -32.37 -14.03
CA GLN A 733 -12.25 -31.60 -15.01
C GLN A 733 -12.09 -32.22 -16.39
N ARG A 734 -13.20 -32.30 -17.14
CA ARG A 734 -13.21 -32.80 -18.51
C ARG A 734 -13.16 -31.62 -19.47
N ILE A 735 -12.23 -31.65 -20.41
CA ILE A 735 -11.98 -30.61 -21.39
C ILE A 735 -12.19 -31.21 -22.78
N GLY A 736 -13.13 -30.65 -23.54
CA GLY A 736 -13.53 -31.08 -24.88
C GLY A 736 -13.58 -29.91 -25.87
N VAL A 737 -13.93 -30.20 -27.12
CA VAL A 737 -14.03 -29.19 -28.19
C VAL A 737 -15.14 -28.18 -27.85
N ARG A 738 -14.86 -26.89 -28.07
CA ARG A 738 -15.65 -25.70 -27.69
C ARG A 738 -15.69 -25.35 -26.21
N ASP A 739 -14.96 -26.06 -25.34
CA ASP A 739 -14.86 -25.64 -23.94
C ASP A 739 -14.10 -24.31 -23.80
N ARG A 740 -14.57 -23.47 -22.86
CA ARG A 740 -13.77 -22.34 -22.36
C ARG A 740 -12.87 -22.80 -21.23
N ILE A 741 -11.58 -22.51 -21.35
CA ILE A 741 -10.55 -22.93 -20.40
C ILE A 741 -9.68 -21.75 -19.98
N ALA A 742 -9.00 -21.88 -18.84
CA ALA A 742 -7.95 -21.00 -18.38
C ALA A 742 -6.66 -21.77 -18.09
N THR A 743 -5.53 -21.20 -18.47
CA THR A 743 -4.19 -21.72 -18.14
C THR A 743 -3.80 -21.29 -16.73
N ARG A 744 -3.12 -22.14 -15.94
CA ARG A 744 -2.81 -21.91 -14.51
C ARG A 744 -1.33 -21.68 -14.20
N ARG A 745 -0.47 -21.83 -15.20
CA ARG A 745 0.98 -21.68 -15.05
C ARG A 745 1.54 -20.88 -16.22
N ASN A 746 2.38 -19.90 -15.95
CA ASN A 746 3.10 -19.22 -17.03
C ASN A 746 4.04 -20.23 -17.72
N ASP A 747 4.00 -20.28 -19.05
CA ASP A 747 4.95 -21.07 -19.84
C ASP A 747 5.39 -20.25 -21.05
N ARG A 748 6.71 -20.08 -21.18
CA ARG A 748 7.31 -19.23 -22.20
C ARG A 748 7.29 -19.90 -23.57
N ASP A 749 7.55 -21.21 -23.63
CA ASP A 749 7.66 -21.95 -24.89
C ASP A 749 6.28 -22.18 -25.51
N LEU A 750 5.27 -22.39 -24.65
CA LEU A 750 3.88 -22.44 -25.06
C LEU A 750 3.26 -21.04 -25.29
N ALA A 751 3.98 -19.97 -24.94
CA ALA A 751 3.52 -18.58 -25.02
C ALA A 751 2.14 -18.38 -24.36
N VAL A 752 1.95 -18.94 -23.16
CA VAL A 752 0.73 -18.83 -22.35
C VAL A 752 1.00 -18.12 -21.02
N ALA A 753 0.02 -17.34 -20.57
CA ALA A 753 0.05 -16.67 -19.27
C ALA A 753 -0.94 -17.33 -18.30
N ASN A 754 -0.61 -17.32 -17.02
CA ASN A 754 -1.54 -17.74 -15.96
C ASN A 754 -2.82 -16.88 -16.02
N ARG A 755 -3.98 -17.54 -15.90
CA ARG A 755 -5.34 -17.04 -16.04
C ARG A 755 -5.74 -16.49 -17.41
N ALA A 756 -4.94 -16.72 -18.47
CA ALA A 756 -5.38 -16.44 -19.83
C ALA A 756 -6.51 -17.39 -20.23
N VAL A 757 -7.57 -16.85 -20.85
CA VAL A 757 -8.77 -17.60 -21.23
C VAL A 757 -8.70 -17.98 -22.71
N TRP A 758 -9.09 -19.23 -23.02
CA TRP A 758 -9.03 -19.81 -24.34
C TRP A 758 -10.30 -20.60 -24.66
N THR A 759 -10.59 -20.78 -25.95
CA THR A 759 -11.63 -21.69 -26.43
C THR A 759 -10.96 -22.87 -27.13
N VAL A 760 -11.30 -24.09 -26.75
CA VAL A 760 -10.77 -25.31 -27.38
C VAL A 760 -11.37 -25.48 -28.77
N THR A 761 -10.52 -25.61 -29.79
CA THR A 761 -10.94 -25.79 -31.18
C THR A 761 -10.76 -27.22 -31.68
N ASP A 762 -9.75 -27.94 -31.16
CA ASP A 762 -9.48 -29.34 -31.50
C ASP A 762 -8.91 -30.09 -30.29
N VAL A 763 -9.24 -31.39 -30.19
CA VAL A 763 -8.69 -32.30 -29.19
C VAL A 763 -8.07 -33.49 -29.93
N SER A 764 -6.78 -33.72 -29.71
CA SER A 764 -6.01 -34.78 -30.35
C SER A 764 -5.32 -35.69 -29.32
N ARG A 765 -4.72 -36.79 -29.79
CA ARG A 765 -3.90 -37.66 -28.93
C ARG A 765 -2.65 -36.99 -28.36
N PHE A 766 -2.25 -35.83 -28.88
CA PHE A 766 -1.02 -35.14 -28.49
C PHE A 766 -1.26 -33.92 -27.57
N GLY A 767 -2.51 -33.46 -27.48
CA GLY A 767 -2.85 -32.21 -26.80
C GLY A 767 -4.13 -31.60 -27.35
N ILE A 768 -4.37 -30.36 -26.94
CA ILE A 768 -5.49 -29.54 -27.44
C ILE A 768 -4.97 -28.36 -28.24
N THR A 769 -5.70 -27.99 -29.28
CA THR A 769 -5.55 -26.69 -29.96
C THR A 769 -6.58 -25.74 -29.41
N VAL A 770 -6.14 -24.53 -29.08
CA VAL A 770 -6.95 -23.52 -28.40
C VAL A 770 -6.79 -22.18 -29.10
N THR A 771 -7.88 -21.44 -29.21
CA THR A 771 -7.90 -20.08 -29.76
C THR A 771 -8.24 -19.12 -28.63
N GLY A 772 -7.42 -18.08 -28.46
CA GLY A 772 -7.65 -16.99 -27.51
C GLY A 772 -7.40 -15.64 -28.17
N GLU A 773 -7.45 -14.57 -27.38
CA GLU A 773 -7.18 -13.22 -27.88
C GLU A 773 -5.76 -13.06 -28.47
N HIS A 774 -4.81 -13.91 -28.06
CA HIS A 774 -3.42 -13.90 -28.51
C HIS A 774 -3.12 -14.91 -29.64
N GLY A 775 -4.15 -15.34 -30.35
CA GLY A 775 -4.07 -16.31 -31.45
C GLY A 775 -4.14 -17.77 -30.98
N ASP A 776 -3.83 -18.67 -31.90
CA ASP A 776 -3.93 -20.11 -31.67
C ASP A 776 -2.71 -20.65 -30.93
N ARG A 777 -2.91 -21.62 -30.04
CA ARG A 777 -1.86 -22.35 -29.32
C ARG A 777 -2.18 -23.84 -29.32
N THR A 778 -1.13 -24.66 -29.26
CA THR A 778 -1.24 -26.10 -29.03
C THR A 778 -0.66 -26.42 -27.67
N LEU A 779 -1.50 -26.91 -26.76
CA LEU A 779 -1.12 -27.26 -25.40
C LEU A 779 -0.93 -28.78 -25.30
N PRO A 780 0.26 -29.27 -24.89
CA PRO A 780 0.50 -30.71 -24.77
C PRO A 780 -0.32 -31.32 -23.63
N ASN A 781 -0.64 -32.60 -23.73
CA ASN A 781 -1.46 -33.32 -22.73
C ASN A 781 -0.94 -33.16 -21.29
N SER A 782 0.38 -33.18 -21.08
CA SER A 782 0.97 -32.97 -19.76
C SER A 782 0.60 -31.61 -19.17
N TYR A 783 0.70 -30.55 -19.97
CA TYR A 783 0.35 -29.20 -19.56
C TYR A 783 -1.17 -29.07 -19.32
N VAL A 784 -2.00 -29.64 -20.20
CA VAL A 784 -3.47 -29.62 -20.02
C VAL A 784 -3.88 -30.32 -18.73
N ARG A 785 -3.28 -31.49 -18.45
CA ARG A 785 -3.62 -32.29 -17.27
C ARG A 785 -3.34 -31.56 -15.95
N SER A 786 -2.20 -30.87 -15.86
CA SER A 786 -1.74 -30.27 -14.61
C SER A 786 -2.05 -28.77 -14.49
N HIS A 787 -2.17 -28.06 -15.61
CA HIS A 787 -2.14 -26.59 -15.66
C HIS A 787 -3.28 -25.95 -16.45
N VAL A 788 -4.36 -26.67 -16.73
CA VAL A 788 -5.59 -26.11 -17.33
C VAL A 788 -6.78 -26.35 -16.40
N GLU A 789 -7.71 -25.39 -16.37
CA GLU A 789 -9.03 -25.51 -15.73
C GLU A 789 -10.14 -24.95 -16.64
N LEU A 790 -11.39 -25.33 -16.41
CA LEU A 790 -12.54 -24.70 -17.06
C LEU A 790 -12.68 -23.21 -16.63
N ALA A 791 -13.22 -22.37 -17.52
CA ALA A 791 -13.25 -20.91 -17.33
C ALA A 791 -14.59 -20.24 -17.71
N TYR A 792 -15.71 -20.89 -17.42
CA TYR A 792 -17.05 -20.29 -17.46
C TYR A 792 -17.33 -19.36 -16.26
N ALA A 793 -16.74 -19.68 -15.11
CA ALA A 793 -16.72 -18.94 -13.88
C ALA A 793 -15.28 -18.73 -13.42
N THR A 794 -15.04 -17.69 -12.61
CA THR A 794 -13.72 -17.31 -12.12
C THR A 794 -13.77 -16.80 -10.68
N THR A 795 -12.62 -16.77 -10.02
CA THR A 795 -12.48 -16.16 -8.69
C THR A 795 -12.45 -14.64 -8.79
N ALA A 796 -12.79 -13.91 -7.72
CA ALA A 796 -12.63 -12.43 -7.70
C ALA A 796 -11.20 -11.98 -8.08
N TYR A 797 -10.17 -12.66 -7.55
CA TYR A 797 -8.77 -12.48 -7.95
C TYR A 797 -8.47 -12.79 -9.43
N GLY A 798 -9.27 -13.66 -10.06
CA GLY A 798 -9.04 -14.12 -11.43
C GLY A 798 -9.58 -13.15 -12.49
N VAL A 799 -10.57 -12.34 -12.13
CA VAL A 799 -11.21 -11.31 -12.98
C VAL A 799 -10.68 -9.89 -12.70
N GLN A 800 -9.83 -9.72 -11.69
CA GLN A 800 -9.25 -8.41 -11.40
C GLN A 800 -8.41 -7.90 -12.58
N GLY A 801 -8.52 -6.59 -12.84
CA GLY A 801 -7.97 -5.96 -14.04
C GLY A 801 -8.76 -6.21 -15.33
N GLU A 802 -9.74 -7.13 -15.35
CA GLU A 802 -10.58 -7.36 -16.54
C GLU A 802 -11.82 -6.45 -16.56
N THR A 803 -12.30 -6.19 -17.78
CA THR A 803 -13.55 -5.47 -18.04
C THR A 803 -14.43 -6.34 -18.93
N THR A 804 -15.69 -6.51 -18.53
CA THR A 804 -16.68 -7.33 -19.25
C THR A 804 -17.94 -6.49 -19.51
N ASP A 805 -18.88 -7.00 -20.31
CA ASP A 805 -20.13 -6.28 -20.57
C ASP A 805 -21.09 -6.43 -19.38
N VAL A 806 -21.21 -7.66 -18.83
CA VAL A 806 -22.03 -7.97 -17.65
C VAL A 806 -21.25 -8.80 -16.62
N ALA A 807 -21.47 -8.59 -15.33
CA ALA A 807 -20.91 -9.42 -14.26
C ALA A 807 -21.99 -9.96 -13.30
N ASP A 808 -21.86 -11.23 -12.91
CA ASP A 808 -22.68 -11.87 -11.89
C ASP A 808 -21.78 -12.29 -10.72
N LEU A 809 -22.06 -11.78 -9.52
CA LEU A 809 -21.34 -12.11 -8.29
C LEU A 809 -22.17 -13.09 -7.45
N VAL A 810 -21.61 -14.26 -7.17
CA VAL A 810 -22.17 -15.22 -6.22
C VAL A 810 -21.69 -14.88 -4.80
N VAL A 811 -22.60 -14.41 -3.95
CA VAL A 811 -22.26 -13.99 -2.58
C VAL A 811 -22.32 -15.18 -1.63
N GLY A 812 -21.23 -15.46 -0.92
CA GLY A 812 -21.13 -16.59 0.01
C GLY A 812 -20.67 -16.19 1.41
N GLU A 813 -20.47 -17.19 2.28
CA GLU A 813 -19.94 -17.01 3.63
C GLU A 813 -18.49 -16.46 3.64
N HIS A 814 -17.74 -16.69 2.56
CA HIS A 814 -16.36 -16.27 2.47
C HIS A 814 -16.15 -14.90 1.81
N THR A 815 -17.15 -14.37 1.10
CA THR A 815 -17.06 -13.10 0.38
C THR A 815 -16.70 -11.95 1.33
N SER A 816 -15.64 -11.21 1.00
CA SER A 816 -15.19 -9.98 1.68
C SER A 816 -15.70 -8.73 0.96
N ALA A 817 -15.54 -7.57 1.59
CA ALA A 817 -15.83 -6.26 0.99
C ALA A 817 -15.11 -6.09 -0.37
N ALA A 818 -13.80 -6.35 -0.41
CA ALA A 818 -12.99 -6.24 -1.62
C ALA A 818 -13.43 -7.21 -2.73
N SER A 819 -13.75 -8.48 -2.39
CA SER A 819 -14.29 -9.44 -3.37
C SER A 819 -15.63 -8.97 -3.93
N ALA A 820 -16.50 -8.41 -3.09
CA ALA A 820 -17.80 -7.89 -3.51
C ALA A 820 -17.65 -6.65 -4.39
N TYR A 821 -16.82 -5.69 -3.98
CA TYR A 821 -16.52 -4.49 -4.75
C TYR A 821 -15.91 -4.82 -6.12
N VAL A 822 -14.92 -5.72 -6.17
CA VAL A 822 -14.36 -6.20 -7.44
C VAL A 822 -15.45 -6.85 -8.28
N GLY A 823 -16.24 -7.77 -7.71
CA GLY A 823 -17.33 -8.46 -8.42
C GLY A 823 -18.37 -7.52 -9.04
N MET A 824 -18.76 -6.48 -8.29
CA MET A 824 -19.79 -5.51 -8.68
C MET A 824 -19.26 -4.37 -9.57
N THR A 825 -17.98 -4.40 -9.97
CA THR A 825 -17.37 -3.35 -10.82
C THR A 825 -16.75 -3.87 -12.13
N ARG A 826 -16.87 -5.17 -12.42
CA ARG A 826 -16.31 -5.74 -13.66
C ARG A 826 -17.16 -5.48 -14.90
N GLY A 827 -18.48 -5.52 -14.77
CA GLY A 827 -19.44 -5.30 -15.86
C GLY A 827 -19.65 -3.83 -16.17
N ARG A 828 -19.57 -3.44 -17.45
CA ARG A 828 -19.86 -2.05 -17.86
C ARG A 828 -21.36 -1.75 -17.94
N GLU A 829 -22.18 -2.71 -18.35
CA GLU A 829 -23.61 -2.52 -18.63
C GLU A 829 -24.49 -2.98 -17.46
N SER A 830 -24.07 -4.02 -16.75
CA SER A 830 -24.83 -4.56 -15.63
C SER A 830 -23.93 -5.38 -14.69
N ASN A 831 -24.22 -5.30 -13.40
CA ASN A 831 -23.58 -6.06 -12.34
C ASN A 831 -24.69 -6.54 -11.39
N ILE A 832 -24.70 -7.83 -11.05
CA ILE A 832 -25.78 -8.45 -10.28
C ILE A 832 -25.20 -9.32 -9.16
N ALA A 833 -25.67 -9.12 -7.93
CA ALA A 833 -25.31 -9.95 -6.78
C ALA A 833 -26.37 -11.02 -6.54
N HIS A 834 -25.93 -12.26 -6.35
CA HIS A 834 -26.78 -13.43 -6.13
C HIS A 834 -26.65 -13.97 -4.71
N LEU A 835 -27.69 -13.79 -3.89
CA LEU A 835 -27.73 -14.14 -2.47
C LEU A 835 -28.74 -15.26 -2.20
N VAL A 836 -28.47 -16.08 -1.18
CA VAL A 836 -29.41 -17.09 -0.67
C VAL A 836 -29.93 -16.60 0.67
N ALA A 837 -31.21 -16.27 0.74
CA ALA A 837 -31.86 -15.80 1.96
C ALA A 837 -33.36 -16.11 1.91
N ALA A 838 -33.98 -16.27 3.08
CA ALA A 838 -35.42 -16.50 3.18
C ALA A 838 -36.23 -15.28 2.69
N ASP A 839 -35.70 -14.07 2.88
CA ASP A 839 -36.33 -12.82 2.47
C ASP A 839 -35.27 -11.74 2.16
N ILE A 840 -35.75 -10.57 1.72
CA ILE A 840 -34.90 -9.43 1.37
C ILE A 840 -34.17 -8.84 2.59
N ALA A 841 -34.73 -8.96 3.80
CA ALA A 841 -34.14 -8.44 5.02
C ALA A 841 -32.93 -9.29 5.44
N GLY A 842 -33.03 -10.62 5.35
CA GLY A 842 -31.91 -11.54 5.54
C GLY A 842 -30.81 -11.35 4.50
N ALA A 843 -31.18 -11.08 3.24
CA ALA A 843 -30.20 -10.73 2.21
C ALA A 843 -29.47 -9.42 2.52
N ARG A 844 -30.17 -8.41 3.05
CA ARG A 844 -29.58 -7.13 3.50
C ARG A 844 -28.60 -7.34 4.65
N GLU A 845 -28.96 -8.15 5.65
CA GLU A 845 -28.06 -8.49 6.77
C GLU A 845 -26.80 -9.20 6.26
N GLN A 846 -26.96 -10.16 5.35
CA GLN A 846 -25.83 -10.86 4.74
C GLN A 846 -24.90 -9.91 3.97
N TRP A 847 -25.46 -8.98 3.19
CA TRP A 847 -24.68 -7.98 2.46
C TRP A 847 -23.90 -7.05 3.39
N THR A 848 -24.55 -6.50 4.42
CA THR A 848 -23.88 -5.67 5.44
C THR A 848 -22.76 -6.46 6.13
N ALA A 849 -22.99 -7.74 6.44
CA ALA A 849 -21.97 -8.60 7.02
C ALA A 849 -20.79 -8.88 6.07
N VAL A 850 -20.99 -8.85 4.75
CA VAL A 850 -19.92 -8.97 3.75
C VAL A 850 -19.01 -7.74 3.78
N PHE A 851 -19.59 -6.54 3.79
CA PHE A 851 -18.82 -5.29 3.81
C PHE A 851 -18.17 -4.98 5.16
N ALA A 852 -18.62 -5.62 6.24
CA ALA A 852 -17.96 -5.56 7.54
C ALA A 852 -16.77 -6.53 7.70
N ARG A 853 -16.50 -7.41 6.72
CA ARG A 853 -15.38 -8.36 6.77
C ARG A 853 -14.14 -7.75 6.15
N ASP A 854 -13.19 -7.36 6.99
CA ASP A 854 -11.82 -7.13 6.56
C ASP A 854 -10.99 -8.41 6.77
N ARG A 855 -10.28 -8.84 5.73
CA ARG A 855 -9.39 -10.01 5.73
C ARG A 855 -8.05 -9.69 5.10
N ALA A 856 -7.76 -8.44 4.78
CA ALA A 856 -6.54 -8.06 4.11
C ALA A 856 -5.36 -8.08 5.09
N ASP A 857 -4.24 -8.64 4.64
CA ASP A 857 -2.97 -8.42 5.30
C ASP A 857 -2.34 -7.16 4.69
N LEU A 858 -2.37 -6.05 5.43
CA LEU A 858 -1.85 -4.74 5.00
C LEU A 858 -0.50 -4.41 5.64
N GLY A 859 0.21 -5.42 6.15
CA GLY A 859 1.51 -5.26 6.80
C GLY A 859 1.48 -5.42 8.33
N PRO A 860 2.65 -5.52 8.99
CA PRO A 860 2.78 -5.69 10.43
C PRO A 860 2.06 -4.65 11.28
N ALA A 861 2.10 -3.37 10.91
CA ALA A 861 1.40 -2.32 11.66
C ALA A 861 -0.11 -2.58 11.74
N HIS A 862 -0.73 -2.89 10.60
CA HIS A 862 -2.17 -3.21 10.55
C HIS A 862 -2.49 -4.54 11.25
N ALA A 863 -1.61 -5.54 11.11
CA ALA A 863 -1.76 -6.80 11.83
C ALA A 863 -1.72 -6.61 13.36
N ALA A 864 -0.89 -5.68 13.86
CA ALA A 864 -0.84 -5.32 15.27
C ALA A 864 -2.14 -4.65 15.74
N GLU A 865 -2.72 -3.75 14.92
CA GLU A 865 -4.03 -3.13 15.19
C GLU A 865 -5.13 -4.19 15.28
N LEU A 866 -5.21 -5.11 14.31
CA LEU A 866 -6.19 -6.20 14.31
C LEU A 866 -6.03 -7.10 15.53
N ALA A 867 -4.80 -7.48 15.88
CA ALA A 867 -4.51 -8.28 17.06
C ALA A 867 -4.88 -7.54 18.35
N ALA A 868 -4.61 -6.24 18.45
CA ALA A 868 -4.96 -5.42 19.61
C ALA A 868 -6.49 -5.25 19.75
N GLN A 869 -7.19 -5.05 18.63
CA GLN A 869 -8.65 -4.97 18.58
C GLN A 869 -9.28 -6.31 18.99
N GLU A 870 -8.77 -7.44 18.50
CA GLU A 870 -9.26 -8.76 18.89
C GLU A 870 -8.97 -9.05 20.36
N ALA A 871 -7.76 -8.74 20.83
CA ALA A 871 -7.36 -8.88 22.22
C ALA A 871 -8.23 -8.03 23.16
N SER A 872 -8.67 -6.84 22.71
CA SER A 872 -9.52 -5.96 23.53
C SER A 872 -10.87 -6.60 23.89
N ARG A 873 -11.38 -7.54 23.06
CA ARG A 873 -12.62 -8.28 23.32
C ARG A 873 -12.51 -9.22 24.52
N TYR A 874 -11.29 -9.58 24.91
CA TYR A 874 -10.98 -10.56 25.95
C TYR A 874 -10.25 -9.96 27.15
N ALA A 875 -9.96 -8.66 27.12
CA ALA A 875 -9.22 -7.97 28.17
C ALA A 875 -10.00 -7.98 29.49
N ARG A 876 -9.29 -8.19 30.60
CA ARG A 876 -9.86 -7.97 31.94
C ARG A 876 -10.12 -6.48 32.10
N HIS A 877 -11.35 -6.12 32.43
CA HIS A 877 -11.73 -4.75 32.77
C HIS A 877 -10.78 -4.18 33.84
N ARG A 878 -10.02 -3.15 33.46
CA ARG A 878 -9.22 -2.35 34.41
C ARG A 878 -10.15 -1.39 35.15
N PRO A 879 -9.92 -1.09 36.44
CA PRO A 879 -10.74 -0.13 37.19
C PRO A 879 -10.86 1.20 36.42
N LEU A 880 -12.09 1.72 36.29
CA LEU A 880 -12.37 2.92 35.48
C LEU A 880 -11.46 4.09 35.90
N ASP A 881 -11.26 4.30 37.20
CA ASP A 881 -10.44 5.40 37.71
C ASP A 881 -8.97 5.32 37.26
N THR A 882 -8.43 4.11 37.11
CA THR A 882 -7.07 3.91 36.59
C THR A 882 -6.99 4.28 35.11
N VAL A 883 -7.98 3.86 34.32
CA VAL A 883 -8.03 4.16 32.89
C VAL A 883 -8.27 5.65 32.65
N LEU A 884 -9.13 6.29 33.44
CA LEU A 884 -9.37 7.73 33.37
C LEU A 884 -8.12 8.54 33.73
N ALA A 885 -7.34 8.12 34.73
CA ALA A 885 -6.09 8.79 35.08
C ALA A 885 -5.05 8.71 33.94
N GLU A 886 -4.94 7.55 33.28
CA GLU A 886 -4.08 7.38 32.11
C GLU A 886 -4.58 8.15 30.90
N LEU A 887 -5.90 8.22 30.71
CA LEU A 887 -6.54 8.99 29.64
C LEU A 887 -6.31 10.49 29.83
N HIS A 888 -6.41 11.00 31.06
CA HIS A 888 -6.02 12.37 31.39
C HIS A 888 -4.54 12.66 31.11
N SER A 889 -3.64 11.69 31.38
CA SER A 889 -2.24 11.81 31.02
C SER A 889 -2.07 11.88 29.50
N ALA A 890 -2.74 11.00 28.75
CA ALA A 890 -2.66 10.98 27.29
C ALA A 890 -3.19 12.27 26.66
N TRP A 891 -4.35 12.78 27.10
CA TRP A 891 -4.86 14.08 26.66
C TRP A 891 -3.93 15.24 27.00
N THR A 892 -3.22 15.17 28.14
CA THR A 892 -2.21 16.17 28.50
C THR A 892 -1.02 16.12 27.55
N ASP A 893 -0.56 14.93 27.19
CA ASP A 893 0.52 14.73 26.22
C ASP A 893 0.11 15.22 24.83
N GLU A 894 -1.11 14.90 24.37
CA GLU A 894 -1.70 15.41 23.12
C GLU A 894 -1.73 16.93 23.10
N ALA A 895 -2.34 17.56 24.12
CA ALA A 895 -2.47 19.01 24.18
C ALA A 895 -1.09 19.71 24.21
N ASN A 896 -0.13 19.15 24.95
CA ASN A 896 1.23 19.66 24.98
C ASN A 896 1.93 19.54 23.63
N CYS A 897 1.78 18.41 22.93
CA CYS A 897 2.39 18.22 21.61
C CYS A 897 1.72 19.11 20.55
N ALA A 898 0.38 19.22 20.55
CA ALA A 898 -0.36 20.10 19.66
C ALA A 898 0.02 21.57 19.84
N GLN A 899 0.15 22.03 21.09
CA GLN A 899 0.60 23.39 21.39
C GLN A 899 2.03 23.64 20.88
N ARG A 900 2.97 22.72 21.17
CA ARG A 900 4.36 22.81 20.71
C ARG A 900 4.46 22.79 19.19
N LEU A 901 3.61 22.01 18.52
CA LEU A 901 3.53 21.94 17.07
C LEU A 901 3.04 23.28 16.49
N ALA A 902 1.98 23.86 17.06
CA ALA A 902 1.47 25.16 16.63
C ALA A 902 2.49 26.29 16.84
N ASP A 903 3.24 26.27 17.94
CA ASP A 903 4.34 27.21 18.20
C ASP A 903 5.49 27.04 17.19
N ALA A 904 5.90 25.80 16.90
CA ALA A 904 6.95 25.50 15.94
C ALA A 904 6.55 25.83 14.50
N GLN A 905 5.30 25.58 14.10
CA GLN A 905 4.76 25.96 12.79
C GLN A 905 4.80 27.47 12.56
N ARG A 906 4.36 28.26 13.55
CA ARG A 906 4.50 29.73 13.49
C ARG A 906 5.95 30.18 13.36
N ARG A 907 6.86 29.55 14.12
CA ARG A 907 8.30 29.84 14.03
C ARG A 907 8.85 29.51 12.63
N ARG A 908 8.44 28.38 12.05
CA ARG A 908 8.82 27.95 10.69
C ARG A 908 8.40 28.97 9.64
N GLU A 909 7.16 29.46 9.70
CA GLU A 909 6.64 30.49 8.77
C GLU A 909 7.50 31.76 8.81
N TYR A 910 7.81 32.27 10.01
CA TYR A 910 8.69 33.44 10.15
C TYR A 910 10.11 33.18 9.64
N LEU A 911 10.66 31.99 9.88
CA LEU A 911 12.01 31.65 9.42
C LEU A 911 12.08 31.56 7.88
N ILE A 912 11.06 31.01 7.22
CA ILE A 912 10.98 30.98 5.74
C ILE A 912 11.04 32.40 5.17
N ASP A 913 10.24 33.32 5.72
CA ASP A 913 10.23 34.72 5.28
C ASP A 913 11.58 35.41 5.51
N ILE A 914 12.19 35.19 6.69
CA ILE A 914 13.49 35.77 7.04
C ILE A 914 14.59 35.23 6.10
N VAL A 915 14.63 33.92 5.82
CA VAL A 915 15.59 33.33 4.87
C VAL A 915 15.45 33.98 3.50
N ALA A 916 14.22 34.12 2.99
CA ALA A 916 13.98 34.79 1.70
C ALA A 916 14.44 36.25 1.69
N LEU A 917 14.24 37.00 2.79
CA LEU A 917 14.72 38.38 2.92
C LEU A 917 16.25 38.47 2.97
N VAL A 918 16.92 37.53 3.66
CA VAL A 918 18.38 37.45 3.74
C VAL A 918 18.97 37.13 2.37
N GLU A 919 18.44 36.13 1.65
CA GLU A 919 18.88 35.80 0.29
C GLU A 919 18.71 36.98 -0.68
N GLN A 920 17.58 37.69 -0.61
CA GLN A 920 17.35 38.89 -1.41
C GLN A 920 18.34 40.00 -1.08
N ARG A 921 18.73 40.15 0.20
CA ARG A 921 19.74 41.12 0.63
C ARG A 921 21.11 40.74 0.07
N GLU A 922 21.52 39.48 0.22
CA GLU A 922 22.81 38.99 -0.27
C GLU A 922 22.95 39.07 -1.79
N ALA A 923 21.85 38.93 -2.53
CA ALA A 923 21.85 39.09 -4.00
C ALA A 923 22.01 40.55 -4.47
N LYS A 924 21.47 41.54 -3.75
CA LYS A 924 21.37 42.94 -4.22
C LYS A 924 22.35 43.92 -3.57
N LEU A 925 22.57 43.82 -2.26
CA LEU A 925 23.36 44.81 -1.52
C LEU A 925 24.84 44.88 -1.95
N PRO A 926 25.53 43.75 -2.23
CA PRO A 926 26.93 43.79 -2.64
C PRO A 926 27.15 44.61 -3.92
N ALA A 927 26.30 44.42 -4.94
CA ALA A 927 26.39 45.14 -6.20
C ALA A 927 26.14 46.66 -6.02
N LEU A 928 25.17 47.04 -5.17
CA LEU A 928 24.90 48.44 -4.85
C LEU A 928 26.04 49.07 -4.02
N LYS A 929 26.65 48.30 -3.11
CA LYS A 929 27.81 48.75 -2.32
C LYS A 929 29.01 49.01 -3.22
N ASP A 930 29.28 48.11 -4.17
CA ASP A 930 30.33 48.27 -5.17
C ASP A 930 30.07 49.50 -6.06
N ALA A 931 28.82 49.71 -6.49
CA ALA A 931 28.44 50.90 -7.26
C ALA A 931 28.65 52.20 -6.47
N TYR A 932 28.26 52.23 -5.19
CA TYR A 932 28.51 53.35 -4.28
C TYR A 932 30.00 53.63 -4.09
N ASP A 933 30.80 52.59 -3.82
CA ASP A 933 32.25 52.74 -3.63
C ASP A 933 32.96 53.21 -4.92
N ASN A 934 32.50 52.73 -6.08
CA ASN A 934 33.00 53.17 -7.38
C ASN A 934 32.65 54.63 -7.65
N ALA A 935 31.41 55.05 -7.37
CA ALA A 935 30.98 56.44 -7.54
C ALA A 935 31.74 57.39 -6.60
N GLY A 936 31.98 56.96 -5.35
CA GLY A 936 32.81 57.70 -4.39
C GLY A 936 34.25 57.89 -4.88
N ARG A 937 34.88 56.83 -5.40
CA ARG A 937 36.22 56.93 -6.02
C ARG A 937 36.25 57.87 -7.22
N SER A 938 35.22 57.82 -8.07
CA SER A 938 35.09 58.71 -9.23
C SER A 938 34.93 60.19 -8.82
N ARG A 939 34.14 60.47 -7.77
CA ARG A 939 34.01 61.81 -7.19
C ARG A 939 35.35 62.32 -6.68
N ASP A 940 36.08 61.51 -5.91
CA ASP A 940 37.34 61.96 -5.31
C ASP A 940 38.41 62.25 -6.39
N GLN A 941 38.47 61.43 -7.44
CA GLN A 941 39.37 61.65 -8.59
C GLN A 941 39.03 62.93 -9.36
N THR A 942 37.75 63.15 -9.67
CA THR A 942 37.30 64.32 -10.42
C THR A 942 37.39 65.61 -9.59
N ALA A 943 37.11 65.55 -8.29
CA ALA A 943 37.31 66.67 -7.36
C ALA A 943 38.78 67.08 -7.25
N THR A 944 39.70 66.11 -7.19
CA THR A 944 41.15 66.39 -7.21
C THR A 944 41.57 67.06 -8.52
N ALA A 945 41.04 66.60 -9.65
CA ALA A 945 41.31 67.21 -10.96
C ALA A 945 40.75 68.64 -11.06
N ALA A 946 39.53 68.88 -10.56
CA ALA A 946 38.93 70.22 -10.46
C ALA A 946 39.76 71.15 -9.58
N GLN A 947 40.18 70.70 -8.39
CA GLN A 947 41.02 71.48 -7.49
C GLN A 947 42.38 71.83 -8.12
N HIS A 948 42.99 70.90 -8.86
CA HIS A 948 44.21 71.18 -9.62
C HIS A 948 43.98 72.21 -10.74
N ALA A 949 42.86 72.13 -11.45
CA ALA A 949 42.50 73.09 -12.49
C ALA A 949 42.24 74.50 -11.91
N GLU A 950 41.56 74.59 -10.78
CA GLU A 950 41.34 75.84 -10.03
C GLU A 950 42.64 76.44 -9.50
N LEU A 951 43.53 75.63 -8.93
CA LEU A 951 44.85 76.09 -8.46
C LEU A 951 45.76 76.52 -9.61
N ALA A 952 45.62 75.91 -10.79
CA ALA A 952 46.33 76.34 -12.00
C ALA A 952 45.76 77.67 -12.52
N ALA A 953 44.44 77.81 -12.58
CA ALA A 953 43.76 79.05 -12.96
C ALA A 953 44.13 80.18 -11.99
N ALA A 954 44.02 79.96 -10.67
CA ALA A 954 44.36 80.95 -9.64
C ALA A 954 45.81 81.46 -9.77
N ARG A 955 46.77 80.58 -10.02
CA ARG A 955 48.18 80.99 -10.27
C ARG A 955 48.32 81.89 -11.49
N ILE A 956 47.56 81.63 -12.56
CA ILE A 956 47.54 82.47 -13.76
C ILE A 956 46.84 83.81 -13.46
N ILE A 957 45.70 83.78 -12.76
CA ILE A 957 44.94 84.97 -12.33
C ILE A 957 45.85 85.90 -11.51
N ASP A 958 46.50 85.38 -10.47
CA ASP A 958 47.39 86.15 -9.61
C ASP A 958 48.57 86.71 -10.40
N GLY A 959 49.15 85.91 -11.30
CA GLY A 959 50.26 86.33 -12.15
C GLY A 959 49.88 87.46 -13.13
N VAL A 960 48.73 87.33 -13.81
CA VAL A 960 48.20 88.33 -14.74
C VAL A 960 47.82 89.60 -13.99
N TYR A 961 47.10 89.48 -12.87
CA TYR A 961 46.72 90.62 -12.02
C TYR A 961 47.95 91.36 -11.50
N ALA A 962 48.97 90.65 -11.00
CA ALA A 962 50.21 91.27 -10.53
C ALA A 962 51.03 91.91 -11.65
N SER A 963 50.96 91.40 -12.89
CA SER A 963 51.57 92.07 -14.05
C SER A 963 50.83 93.36 -14.36
N LEU A 964 49.50 93.29 -14.53
CA LEU A 964 48.66 94.45 -14.81
C LEU A 964 48.82 95.54 -13.74
N GLN A 965 48.86 95.16 -12.46
CA GLN A 965 49.06 96.13 -11.38
C GLN A 965 50.44 96.79 -11.45
N ARG A 966 51.51 96.01 -11.69
CA ARG A 966 52.86 96.56 -11.83
C ARG A 966 53.00 97.48 -13.03
N ASP A 967 52.49 97.05 -14.19
CA ASP A 967 52.56 97.83 -15.43
C ASP A 967 51.75 99.12 -15.29
N TRP A 968 50.57 99.06 -14.65
CA TRP A 968 49.75 100.24 -14.35
C TRP A 968 50.48 101.20 -13.41
N ASP A 969 51.03 100.70 -12.30
CA ASP A 969 51.74 101.52 -11.32
C ASP A 969 53.01 102.18 -11.91
N ALA A 970 53.72 101.48 -12.80
CA ALA A 970 54.90 102.01 -13.47
C ALA A 970 54.55 103.08 -14.52
N GLN A 971 53.49 102.87 -15.30
CA GLN A 971 53.12 103.76 -16.39
C GLN A 971 52.27 104.95 -15.92
N ARG A 972 51.49 104.82 -14.83
CA ARG A 972 50.56 105.87 -14.37
C ARG A 972 51.25 107.18 -14.00
N GLU A 973 52.45 107.13 -13.42
CA GLU A 973 53.15 108.36 -13.00
C GLU A 973 53.71 109.13 -14.20
N VAL A 974 54.12 108.39 -15.24
CA VAL A 974 54.51 108.96 -16.53
C VAL A 974 53.30 109.59 -17.21
N ALA A 975 52.16 108.88 -17.24
CA ALA A 975 50.90 109.41 -17.77
C ALA A 975 50.40 110.64 -16.99
N ARG A 976 50.54 110.67 -15.65
CA ARG A 976 50.24 111.85 -14.81
C ARG A 976 51.13 113.04 -15.13
N ALA A 977 52.43 112.80 -15.30
CA ALA A 977 53.38 113.85 -15.69
C ALA A 977 53.02 114.42 -17.08
N ALA A 978 52.73 113.56 -18.06
CA ALA A 978 52.25 113.96 -19.38
C ALA A 978 50.91 114.72 -19.31
N GLY A 979 49.95 114.23 -18.51
CA GLY A 979 48.66 114.88 -18.24
C GLY A 979 48.79 116.28 -17.64
N ARG A 980 49.73 116.48 -16.71
CA ARG A 980 50.05 117.80 -16.16
C ARG A 980 50.59 118.75 -17.23
N ILE A 981 51.50 118.30 -18.08
CA ILE A 981 52.07 119.10 -19.17
C ILE A 981 50.99 119.51 -20.19
N VAL A 982 50.08 118.58 -20.57
CA VAL A 982 48.97 118.88 -21.49
C VAL A 982 47.97 119.86 -20.85
N HIS A 983 47.68 119.71 -19.56
CA HIS A 983 46.75 120.58 -18.84
C HIS A 983 47.29 122.01 -18.60
N GLU A 984 48.59 122.17 -18.32
CA GLU A 984 49.22 123.50 -18.15
C GLU A 984 49.25 124.31 -19.45
N GLY A 985 49.14 123.64 -20.60
CA GLY A 985 49.11 124.25 -21.92
C GLY A 985 50.44 124.89 -22.34
N PRO A 986 50.54 125.41 -23.58
CA PRO A 986 51.79 125.95 -24.12
C PRO A 986 52.24 127.30 -23.51
N GLY A 987 51.44 127.91 -22.62
CA GLY A 987 51.64 129.24 -22.04
C GLY A 987 51.31 130.40 -23.01
N ARG A 988 51.12 131.63 -22.49
CA ARG A 988 50.70 132.82 -23.28
C ARG A 988 51.62 133.21 -24.46
N LEU A 989 52.86 132.69 -24.50
CA LEU A 989 53.86 132.95 -25.56
C LEU A 989 54.27 131.68 -26.35
N GLY A 990 53.60 130.54 -26.16
CA GLY A 990 53.79 129.34 -26.99
C GLY A 990 55.09 128.55 -26.79
N GLN A 991 55.92 128.90 -25.79
CA GLN A 991 57.26 128.35 -25.61
C GLN A 991 57.29 126.84 -25.24
N ARG A 992 56.16 126.23 -24.86
CA ARG A 992 56.05 124.81 -24.47
C ARG A 992 55.29 123.90 -25.47
N LEU A 993 54.96 124.39 -26.67
CA LEU A 993 54.09 123.67 -27.65
C LEU A 993 54.59 122.26 -28.02
N ARG A 994 55.90 122.07 -28.22
CA ARG A 994 56.48 120.74 -28.54
C ARG A 994 56.37 119.75 -27.38
N ALA A 995 56.46 120.22 -26.14
CA ALA A 995 56.32 119.38 -24.95
C ALA A 995 54.86 118.93 -24.76
N VAL A 996 53.88 119.80 -25.07
CA VAL A 996 52.44 119.49 -25.02
C VAL A 996 52.04 118.44 -26.07
N ASN A 997 52.53 118.56 -27.32
CA ASN A 997 52.23 117.58 -28.37
C ASN A 997 52.82 116.20 -28.06
N ARG A 998 54.07 116.15 -27.59
CA ARG A 998 54.70 114.89 -27.17
C ARG A 998 53.96 114.22 -26.00
N ALA A 999 53.62 115.01 -24.98
CA ALA A 999 52.82 114.52 -23.85
C ALA A 999 51.40 114.07 -24.27
N SER A 1000 50.81 114.72 -25.29
CA SER A 1000 49.52 114.34 -25.86
C SER A 1000 49.56 112.99 -26.58
N GLU A 1001 50.61 112.74 -27.37
CA GLU A 1001 50.85 111.45 -28.03
C GLU A 1001 51.14 110.33 -27.02
N GLU A 1002 51.89 110.63 -25.96
CA GLU A 1002 52.19 109.69 -24.87
C GLU A 1002 50.92 109.29 -24.10
N LEU A 1003 50.01 110.23 -23.81
CA LEU A 1003 48.72 109.95 -23.17
C LEU A 1003 47.76 109.13 -24.04
N ALA A 1004 47.67 109.45 -25.34
CA ALA A 1004 46.81 108.71 -26.27
C ALA A 1004 47.27 107.26 -26.43
N ARG A 1005 48.59 107.04 -26.48
CA ARG A 1005 49.18 105.70 -26.54
C ARG A 1005 48.89 104.90 -25.27
N TRP A 1006 49.08 105.50 -24.10
CA TRP A 1006 48.79 104.88 -22.81
C TRP A 1006 47.32 104.46 -22.67
N SER A 1007 46.36 105.33 -23.02
CA SER A 1007 44.93 104.97 -22.96
C SER A 1007 44.58 103.80 -23.90
N THR A 1008 45.15 103.80 -25.11
CA THR A 1008 44.96 102.72 -26.09
C THR A 1008 45.51 101.38 -25.58
N GLU A 1009 46.66 101.40 -24.91
CA GLU A 1009 47.32 100.21 -24.35
C GLU A 1009 46.50 99.59 -23.20
N TRP A 1010 45.82 100.42 -22.40
CA TRP A 1010 45.02 99.96 -21.26
C TRP A 1010 43.57 99.65 -21.58
N GLN A 1011 43.01 100.14 -22.70
CA GLN A 1011 41.61 99.90 -23.08
C GLN A 1011 41.14 98.43 -23.10
N PRO A 1012 41.95 97.44 -23.54
CA PRO A 1012 41.54 96.03 -23.49
C PRO A 1012 41.26 95.49 -22.08
N VAL A 1013 41.83 96.13 -21.06
CA VAL A 1013 41.70 95.78 -19.64
C VAL A 1013 40.78 96.77 -18.91
N LEU A 1014 40.84 98.05 -19.29
CA LEU A 1014 40.10 99.19 -18.75
C LEU A 1014 39.27 99.87 -19.85
N PRO A 1015 38.17 99.25 -20.30
CA PRO A 1015 37.42 99.68 -21.48
C PRO A 1015 36.75 101.06 -21.32
N TRP A 1016 36.71 101.60 -20.11
CA TRP A 1016 36.13 102.90 -19.78
C TRP A 1016 37.14 104.07 -19.83
N LEU A 1017 38.40 103.83 -20.21
CA LEU A 1017 39.38 104.91 -20.40
C LEU A 1017 39.02 105.80 -21.61
N PRO A 1018 39.07 107.15 -21.48
CA PRO A 1018 38.75 108.06 -22.58
C PRO A 1018 39.71 107.95 -23.75
N THR A 1019 39.23 108.13 -24.98
CA THR A 1019 40.04 108.10 -26.21
C THR A 1019 40.55 109.47 -26.64
N HIS A 1020 39.94 110.56 -26.16
CA HIS A 1020 40.31 111.92 -26.52
C HIS A 1020 41.34 112.52 -25.56
N THR A 1021 42.47 112.99 -26.10
CA THR A 1021 43.63 113.45 -25.31
C THR A 1021 43.32 114.56 -24.31
N ALA A 1022 42.38 115.46 -24.63
CA ALA A 1022 41.96 116.54 -23.73
C ALA A 1022 41.21 116.02 -22.49
N GLU A 1023 40.43 114.95 -22.66
CA GLU A 1023 39.70 114.26 -21.59
C GLU A 1023 40.63 113.35 -20.78
N ILE A 1024 41.57 112.68 -21.45
CA ILE A 1024 42.63 111.91 -20.78
C ILE A 1024 43.43 112.84 -19.85
N ALA A 1025 43.82 114.02 -20.33
CA ALA A 1025 44.61 114.97 -19.54
C ALA A 1025 43.84 115.57 -18.35
N SER A 1026 42.51 115.76 -18.46
CA SER A 1026 41.68 116.26 -17.36
C SER A 1026 41.46 115.20 -16.28
N GLN A 1027 41.34 113.93 -16.67
CA GLN A 1027 41.13 112.81 -15.77
C GLN A 1027 42.43 112.20 -15.23
N ALA A 1028 43.57 112.46 -15.87
CA ALA A 1028 44.87 111.89 -15.47
C ALA A 1028 45.31 112.22 -14.05
N ARG A 1029 44.77 113.28 -13.46
CA ARG A 1029 45.02 113.69 -12.07
C ARG A 1029 44.23 112.86 -11.04
N TRP A 1030 43.20 112.13 -11.48
CA TRP A 1030 42.24 111.44 -10.63
C TRP A 1030 42.03 109.96 -11.01
N PHE A 1031 42.97 109.33 -11.73
CA PHE A 1031 42.94 107.89 -12.08
C PHE A 1031 43.03 106.91 -10.87
N ASP A 1032 42.67 107.37 -9.68
CA ASP A 1032 42.75 106.63 -8.41
C ASP A 1032 41.39 106.07 -7.96
N ASP A 1033 40.49 105.75 -8.90
CA ASP A 1033 39.35 104.87 -8.59
C ASP A 1033 39.86 103.43 -8.44
N VAL A 1034 40.64 103.23 -7.37
CA VAL A 1034 41.32 101.99 -7.02
C VAL A 1034 40.33 100.82 -6.97
N PRO A 1035 39.11 100.96 -6.41
CA PRO A 1035 38.11 99.88 -6.46
C PRO A 1035 37.71 99.48 -7.88
N ARG A 1036 37.46 100.45 -8.77
CA ARG A 1036 37.00 100.19 -10.14
C ARG A 1036 38.08 99.59 -11.02
N ILE A 1037 39.32 100.06 -10.88
CA ILE A 1037 40.49 99.51 -11.60
C ILE A 1037 40.81 98.10 -11.10
N ARG A 1038 40.82 97.90 -9.77
CA ARG A 1038 40.99 96.58 -9.17
C ARG A 1038 39.96 95.59 -9.70
N ALA A 1039 38.67 95.96 -9.69
CA ALA A 1039 37.61 95.09 -10.18
C ALA A 1039 37.78 94.73 -11.66
N ALA A 1040 38.22 95.67 -12.50
CA ALA A 1040 38.48 95.42 -13.92
C ALA A 1040 39.71 94.52 -14.13
N PHE A 1041 40.78 94.71 -13.37
CA PHE A 1041 41.97 93.84 -13.39
C PHE A 1041 41.64 92.43 -12.90
N GLU A 1042 40.88 92.30 -11.81
CA GLU A 1042 40.40 91.02 -11.30
C GLU A 1042 39.53 90.29 -12.33
N ALA A 1043 38.62 91.00 -13.00
CA ALA A 1043 37.77 90.41 -14.04
C ALA A 1043 38.56 89.96 -15.27
N HIS A 1044 39.51 90.77 -15.73
CA HIS A 1044 40.37 90.43 -16.87
C HIS A 1044 41.29 89.25 -16.54
N ALA A 1045 41.92 89.28 -15.37
CA ALA A 1045 42.78 88.20 -14.88
C ALA A 1045 42.00 86.89 -14.71
N ARG A 1046 40.78 86.94 -14.15
CA ARG A 1046 39.86 85.79 -14.03
C ARG A 1046 39.56 85.16 -15.38
N THR A 1047 39.13 85.98 -16.35
CA THR A 1047 38.81 85.51 -17.71
C THR A 1047 40.03 84.87 -18.39
N ALA A 1048 41.22 85.45 -18.22
CA ALA A 1048 42.46 84.90 -18.76
C ALA A 1048 42.86 83.58 -18.09
N GLY A 1049 42.71 83.47 -16.76
CA GLY A 1049 43.03 82.26 -16.02
C GLY A 1049 42.12 81.08 -16.35
N GLU A 1050 40.81 81.32 -16.41
CA GLU A 1050 39.81 80.30 -16.73
C GLU A 1050 39.92 79.80 -18.18
N SER A 1051 40.25 80.68 -19.14
CA SER A 1051 40.40 80.31 -20.55
C SER A 1051 41.76 79.68 -20.91
N SER A 1052 42.80 79.91 -20.08
CA SER A 1052 44.15 79.38 -20.31
C SER A 1052 44.37 77.97 -19.76
N VAL A 1053 43.48 77.47 -18.89
CA VAL A 1053 43.50 76.08 -18.41
C VAL A 1053 42.68 75.20 -19.36
N PRO A 1054 43.31 74.28 -20.11
CA PRO A 1054 42.58 73.44 -21.06
C PRO A 1054 41.48 72.62 -20.38
N GLY A 1055 40.24 72.73 -20.88
CA GLY A 1055 39.11 71.96 -20.37
C GLY A 1055 38.63 72.35 -18.96
N TYR A 1056 38.93 73.56 -18.48
CA TYR A 1056 38.54 74.05 -17.16
C TYR A 1056 37.04 73.84 -16.84
N ALA A 1057 36.15 74.37 -17.68
CA ALA A 1057 34.70 74.23 -17.51
C ALA A 1057 34.25 72.76 -17.53
N ALA A 1058 34.77 71.97 -18.48
CA ALA A 1058 34.44 70.55 -18.59
C ALA A 1058 34.89 69.72 -17.36
N THR A 1059 36.01 70.11 -16.74
CA THR A 1059 36.53 69.44 -15.54
C THR A 1059 35.66 69.74 -14.31
N LEU A 1060 35.17 70.98 -14.17
CA LEU A 1060 34.25 71.37 -13.11
C LEU A 1060 32.88 70.70 -13.28
N ASP A 1061 32.34 70.66 -14.50
CA ASP A 1061 31.08 69.97 -14.81
C ASP A 1061 31.17 68.46 -14.55
N ALA A 1062 32.31 67.85 -14.87
CA ALA A 1062 32.57 66.43 -14.59
C ALA A 1062 32.65 66.16 -13.08
N ALA A 1063 33.27 67.05 -12.29
CA ALA A 1063 33.32 66.93 -10.84
C ALA A 1063 31.93 67.09 -10.20
N ALA A 1064 31.13 68.05 -10.67
CA ALA A 1064 29.74 68.23 -10.23
C ALA A 1064 28.87 67.01 -10.56
N SER A 1065 29.01 66.46 -11.77
CA SER A 1065 28.27 65.27 -12.20
C SER A 1065 28.67 64.02 -11.41
N ALA A 1066 29.96 63.84 -11.12
CA ALA A 1066 30.46 62.72 -10.32
C ALA A 1066 30.03 62.83 -8.85
N ALA A 1067 29.98 64.04 -8.28
CA ALA A 1067 29.44 64.27 -6.95
C ALA A 1067 27.95 63.89 -6.87
N GLN A 1068 27.15 64.32 -7.86
CA GLN A 1068 25.74 63.96 -7.93
C GLN A 1068 25.54 62.45 -8.10
N GLY A 1069 26.34 61.78 -8.94
CA GLY A 1069 26.29 60.32 -9.10
C GLY A 1069 26.66 59.54 -7.84
N SER A 1070 27.64 60.05 -7.05
CA SER A 1070 27.98 59.47 -5.74
C SER A 1070 26.85 59.62 -4.73
N ASP A 1071 26.16 60.76 -4.71
CA ASP A 1071 25.03 61.01 -3.81
C ASP A 1071 23.82 60.13 -4.18
N ASP A 1072 23.57 59.93 -5.47
CA ASP A 1072 22.49 59.05 -5.96
C ASP A 1072 22.75 57.58 -5.59
N ALA A 1073 23.96 57.07 -5.82
CA ALA A 1073 24.35 55.72 -5.45
C ALA A 1073 24.29 55.49 -3.92
N SER A 1074 24.72 56.49 -3.13
CA SER A 1074 24.62 56.47 -1.67
C SER A 1074 23.17 56.40 -1.18
N ARG A 1075 22.29 57.21 -1.79
CA ARG A 1075 20.85 57.22 -1.49
C ARG A 1075 20.17 55.92 -1.87
N GLU A 1076 20.55 55.28 -2.97
CA GLU A 1076 19.99 54.00 -3.41
C GLU A 1076 20.43 52.83 -2.52
N TYR A 1077 21.72 52.75 -2.20
CA TYR A 1077 22.26 51.77 -1.23
C TYR A 1077 21.57 51.93 0.13
N SER A 1078 21.53 53.15 0.67
CA SER A 1078 20.95 53.42 1.99
C SER A 1078 19.45 53.17 2.05
N ARG A 1079 18.70 53.51 1.00
CA ARG A 1079 17.25 53.22 0.92
C ARG A 1079 16.98 51.72 0.89
N THR A 1080 17.76 50.97 0.11
CA THR A 1080 17.59 49.52 -0.04
C THR A 1080 17.94 48.79 1.26
N ASP A 1081 19.07 49.14 1.88
CA ASP A 1081 19.47 48.57 3.17
C ASP A 1081 18.49 48.94 4.31
N ALA A 1082 17.99 50.18 4.34
CA ALA A 1082 16.95 50.57 5.29
C ALA A 1082 15.63 49.78 5.09
N ALA A 1083 15.21 49.58 3.84
CA ALA A 1083 14.01 48.79 3.54
C ALA A 1083 14.14 47.33 4.01
N TYR A 1084 15.30 46.69 3.83
CA TYR A 1084 15.55 45.34 4.38
C TYR A 1084 15.51 45.32 5.90
N ARG A 1085 16.13 46.29 6.58
CA ARG A 1085 16.07 46.36 8.06
C ARG A 1085 14.65 46.55 8.57
N THR A 1086 13.86 47.43 7.94
CA THR A 1086 12.45 47.64 8.29
C THR A 1086 11.61 46.38 8.05
N ALA A 1087 11.87 45.63 6.97
CA ALA A 1087 11.20 44.36 6.73
C ALA A 1087 11.55 43.30 7.79
N LEU A 1088 12.82 43.24 8.21
CA LEU A 1088 13.27 42.35 9.28
C LEU A 1088 12.70 42.73 10.66
N ASP A 1089 12.60 44.02 10.98
CA ASP A 1089 12.05 44.50 12.25
C ASP A 1089 10.60 44.01 12.51
N HIS A 1090 9.85 43.68 11.46
CA HIS A 1090 8.52 43.07 11.56
C HIS A 1090 8.52 41.74 12.34
N TYR A 1091 9.61 40.98 12.26
CA TYR A 1091 9.76 39.66 12.88
C TYR A 1091 10.39 39.72 14.29
N GLY A 1092 10.61 40.92 14.83
CA GLY A 1092 11.07 41.12 16.21
C GLY A 1092 12.39 40.41 16.52
N ASN A 1093 12.40 39.57 17.56
CA ASN A 1093 13.62 38.86 17.98
C ASN A 1093 14.12 37.82 16.95
N PHE A 1094 13.25 37.30 16.07
CA PHE A 1094 13.66 36.35 15.03
C PHE A 1094 14.60 36.98 13.99
N ALA A 1095 14.55 38.31 13.84
CA ALA A 1095 15.47 39.06 12.97
C ALA A 1095 16.93 39.05 13.42
N ARG A 1096 17.22 38.60 14.65
CA ARG A 1096 18.56 38.55 15.24
C ARG A 1096 19.21 37.17 15.14
N ILE A 1097 18.56 36.21 14.48
CA ILE A 1097 19.10 34.87 14.27
C ILE A 1097 20.25 34.96 13.27
N GLU A 1098 21.44 34.47 13.66
CA GLU A 1098 22.64 34.53 12.82
C GLU A 1098 22.55 33.64 11.58
N ASP A 1099 21.98 32.44 11.72
CA ASP A 1099 21.77 31.49 10.62
C ASP A 1099 20.30 31.01 10.60
N PRO A 1100 19.40 31.78 9.96
CA PRO A 1100 17.98 31.44 9.91
C PRO A 1100 17.70 30.18 9.09
N ALA A 1101 18.59 29.78 8.18
CA ALA A 1101 18.43 28.56 7.38
C ALA A 1101 18.72 27.30 8.21
N ALA A 1102 19.78 27.32 9.03
CA ALA A 1102 20.06 26.23 9.97
C ALA A 1102 18.96 26.11 11.04
N GLU A 1103 18.47 27.24 11.55
CA GLU A 1103 17.35 27.27 12.50
C GLU A 1103 16.02 26.79 11.87
N LEU A 1104 15.79 27.06 10.58
CA LEU A 1104 14.65 26.51 9.84
C LEU A 1104 14.73 24.99 9.77
N ALA A 1105 15.90 24.45 9.37
CA ALA A 1105 16.12 23.00 9.31
C ALA A 1105 15.96 22.32 10.69
N GLY A 1106 16.45 22.94 11.77
CA GLY A 1106 16.25 22.47 13.14
C GLY A 1106 14.78 22.52 13.58
N THR A 1107 14.05 23.57 13.19
CA THR A 1107 12.62 23.70 13.45
C THR A 1107 11.80 22.64 12.70
N ASP A 1108 12.15 22.32 11.45
CA ASP A 1108 11.53 21.26 10.66
C ASP A 1108 11.73 19.88 11.29
N LEU A 1109 12.94 19.57 11.77
CA LEU A 1109 13.22 18.33 12.49
C LEU A 1109 12.39 18.24 13.78
N PHE A 1110 12.33 19.33 14.55
CA PHE A 1110 11.54 19.38 15.78
C PHE A 1110 10.03 19.20 15.54
N ILE A 1111 9.50 19.79 14.45
CA ILE A 1111 8.12 19.58 14.00
C ILE A 1111 7.89 18.09 13.74
N HIS A 1112 8.78 17.46 12.98
CA HIS A 1112 8.68 16.04 12.64
C HIS A 1112 8.69 15.15 13.90
N GLU A 1113 9.63 15.36 14.82
CA GLU A 1113 9.70 14.60 16.08
C GLU A 1113 8.45 14.82 16.95
N THR A 1114 7.96 16.06 17.04
CA THR A 1114 6.78 16.41 17.83
C THR A 1114 5.51 15.81 17.23
N GLN A 1115 5.38 15.76 15.90
CA GLN A 1115 4.31 15.05 15.21
C GLN A 1115 4.34 13.54 15.46
N GLY A 1116 5.55 12.94 15.54
CA GLY A 1116 5.70 11.54 15.95
C GLY A 1116 5.19 11.30 17.37
N ARG A 1117 5.56 12.18 18.32
CA ARG A 1117 5.08 12.10 19.71
C ARG A 1117 3.58 12.35 19.85
N LEU A 1118 3.02 13.29 19.08
CA LEU A 1118 1.58 13.55 19.04
C LEU A 1118 0.83 12.31 18.59
N ARG A 1119 1.25 11.67 17.49
CA ARG A 1119 0.66 10.42 17.01
C ARG A 1119 0.72 9.31 18.05
N THR A 1120 1.83 9.16 18.76
CA THR A 1120 1.95 8.18 19.86
C THR A 1120 0.96 8.49 20.99
N ALA A 1121 0.77 9.77 21.35
CA ALA A 1121 -0.17 10.18 22.38
C ALA A 1121 -1.64 9.97 21.95
N GLU A 1122 -1.98 10.35 20.72
CA GLU A 1122 -3.30 10.12 20.10
C GLU A 1122 -3.63 8.62 20.06
N THR A 1123 -2.70 7.79 19.58
CA THR A 1123 -2.86 6.32 19.57
C THR A 1123 -3.09 5.76 20.97
N ARG A 1124 -2.38 6.29 21.97
CA ARG A 1124 -2.56 5.89 23.38
C ARG A 1124 -3.94 6.29 23.90
N SER A 1125 -4.40 7.50 23.62
CA SER A 1125 -5.71 8.01 24.01
C SER A 1125 -6.85 7.25 23.34
N GLU A 1126 -6.75 6.97 22.04
CA GLU A 1126 -7.68 6.12 21.31
C GLU A 1126 -7.73 4.71 21.89
N SER A 1127 -6.57 4.11 22.20
CA SER A 1127 -6.51 2.81 22.87
C SER A 1127 -7.19 2.83 24.25
N LEU A 1128 -7.04 3.90 25.02
CA LEU A 1128 -7.67 4.06 26.34
C LEU A 1128 -9.18 4.36 26.23
N LEU A 1129 -9.62 5.08 25.20
CA LEU A 1129 -11.03 5.28 24.88
C LEU A 1129 -11.70 3.99 24.39
N ALA A 1130 -10.93 3.10 23.77
CA ALA A 1130 -11.37 1.79 23.35
C ALA A 1130 -11.43 0.76 24.49
N GLU A 1131 -10.91 1.08 25.69
CA GLU A 1131 -10.98 0.20 26.86
C GLU A 1131 -12.44 -0.16 27.19
N PRO A 1132 -12.76 -1.45 27.39
CA PRO A 1132 -14.13 -1.87 27.65
C PRO A 1132 -14.80 -1.20 28.86
N THR A 1133 -14.04 -0.79 29.89
CA THR A 1133 -14.58 -0.06 31.05
C THR A 1133 -14.99 1.37 30.74
N VAL A 1134 -14.29 2.02 29.79
CA VAL A 1134 -14.59 3.36 29.28
C VAL A 1134 -15.77 3.28 28.31
N ARG A 1135 -15.75 2.34 27.36
CA ARG A 1135 -16.88 2.09 26.44
C ARG A 1135 -18.19 1.69 27.12
N ALA A 1136 -18.11 1.06 28.29
CA ALA A 1136 -19.29 0.74 29.09
C ALA A 1136 -19.93 1.96 29.77
N GLN A 1137 -19.28 3.13 29.75
CA GLN A 1137 -19.85 4.36 30.29
C GLN A 1137 -20.82 5.02 29.29
N PRO A 1138 -21.83 5.77 29.78
CA PRO A 1138 -22.66 6.61 28.91
C PRO A 1138 -21.78 7.63 28.14
N PRO A 1139 -22.04 7.90 26.86
CA PRO A 1139 -21.28 8.87 26.06
C PRO A 1139 -21.16 10.25 26.74
N ASP A 1140 -22.25 10.70 27.36
CA ASP A 1140 -22.33 11.98 28.08
C ASP A 1140 -21.34 12.08 29.24
N ARG A 1141 -21.00 10.95 29.88
CA ARG A 1141 -20.04 10.92 31.00
C ARG A 1141 -18.63 11.19 30.51
N LEU A 1142 -18.24 10.67 29.35
CA LEU A 1142 -16.91 10.87 28.78
C LEU A 1142 -16.74 12.28 28.23
N VAL A 1143 -17.81 12.85 27.66
CA VAL A 1143 -17.85 14.26 27.26
C VAL A 1143 -17.65 15.15 28.48
N ALA A 1144 -18.42 14.92 29.56
CA ALA A 1144 -18.27 15.67 30.81
C ALA A 1144 -16.87 15.53 31.44
N GLU A 1145 -16.27 14.33 31.40
CA GLU A 1145 -14.92 14.10 31.92
C GLU A 1145 -13.87 14.87 31.10
N ARG A 1146 -13.99 14.89 29.78
CA ARG A 1146 -13.11 15.66 28.90
C ARG A 1146 -13.25 17.17 29.13
N GLU A 1147 -14.47 17.66 29.32
CA GLU A 1147 -14.74 19.06 29.68
C GLU A 1147 -14.13 19.42 31.03
N LEU A 1148 -14.28 18.55 32.05
CA LEU A 1148 -13.68 18.74 33.38
C LEU A 1148 -12.15 18.75 33.33
N TRP A 1149 -11.54 17.84 32.56
CA TRP A 1149 -10.10 17.82 32.32
C TRP A 1149 -9.62 19.12 31.64
N GLN A 1150 -10.32 19.59 30.61
CA GLN A 1150 -10.02 20.86 29.93
C GLN A 1150 -10.10 22.05 30.89
N ILE A 1151 -11.16 22.15 31.70
CA ILE A 1151 -11.33 23.22 32.71
C ILE A 1151 -10.18 23.18 33.72
N ASN A 1152 -9.81 22.00 34.21
CA ASN A 1152 -8.71 21.85 35.17
C ASN A 1152 -7.33 22.15 34.55
N GLY A 1153 -7.14 21.83 33.28
CA GLY A 1153 -5.96 22.19 32.49
C GLY A 1153 -5.84 23.70 32.28
N ASP A 1154 -6.94 24.35 31.90
CA ASP A 1154 -7.03 25.80 31.70
C ASP A 1154 -6.84 26.59 33.00
N MET A 1155 -7.33 26.09 34.14
CA MET A 1155 -7.06 26.67 35.45
C MET A 1155 -5.58 26.59 35.82
N LYS A 1156 -4.92 25.43 35.60
CA LYS A 1156 -3.47 25.29 35.81
C LYS A 1156 -2.65 26.18 34.87
N ALA A 1157 -3.05 26.30 33.61
CA ALA A 1157 -2.40 27.19 32.64
C ALA A 1157 -2.61 28.67 32.99
N ARG A 1158 -3.77 29.05 33.55
CA ARG A 1158 -4.02 30.40 34.08
C ARG A 1158 -3.24 30.69 35.36
N ASP A 1159 -3.05 29.74 36.25
CA ASP A 1159 -2.21 29.88 37.45
C ASP A 1159 -0.71 30.00 37.10
N LEU A 1160 -0.25 29.31 36.06
CA LEU A 1160 1.11 29.49 35.53
C LEU A 1160 1.27 30.85 34.83
N ARG A 1161 0.24 31.32 34.10
CA ARG A 1161 0.25 32.65 33.48
C ARG A 1161 0.13 33.78 34.50
N SER A 1162 -0.62 33.59 35.59
CA SER A 1162 -0.77 34.60 36.66
C SER A 1162 0.53 34.81 37.44
N TRP A 1163 1.40 33.80 37.51
CA TRP A 1163 2.78 33.93 37.99
C TRP A 1163 3.71 34.70 37.05
N THR A 1164 3.44 34.70 35.75
CA THR A 1164 4.24 35.46 34.76
C THR A 1164 3.73 36.88 34.51
N SER A 1165 2.51 37.23 34.93
CA SER A 1165 1.91 38.54 34.66
C SER A 1165 1.92 39.51 35.85
N ALA A 1166 2.46 39.13 37.01
CA ALA A 1166 2.45 39.96 38.22
C ALA A 1166 3.69 40.86 38.42
N ASP A 1167 4.76 40.70 37.63
CA ASP A 1167 5.88 41.64 37.60
C ASP A 1167 6.05 42.21 36.19
N GLY A 1168 5.67 43.47 36.03
CA GLY A 1168 5.98 44.24 34.84
C GLY A 1168 7.50 44.42 34.74
N GLY A 1169 8.10 43.77 33.75
CA GLY A 1169 9.46 44.01 33.29
C GLY A 1169 10.55 43.51 34.23
N VAL A 1170 11.04 42.29 33.99
CA VAL A 1170 12.45 41.86 33.99
C VAL A 1170 12.48 40.38 33.56
N GLU A 1171 13.42 40.04 32.68
CA GLU A 1171 13.72 38.70 32.11
C GLU A 1171 13.82 37.56 33.15
N PRO A 1172 13.69 36.28 32.74
CA PRO A 1172 14.54 35.24 33.29
C PRO A 1172 15.92 35.26 32.59
N PRO A 1173 17.04 35.17 33.34
CA PRO A 1173 18.38 35.19 32.78
C PRO A 1173 18.62 33.93 31.93
N GLY A 1174 19.48 34.06 30.92
CA GLY A 1174 19.86 32.99 30.00
C GLY A 1174 20.09 31.65 30.68
N ARG A 1175 19.22 30.69 30.37
CA ARG A 1175 19.55 29.26 30.45
C ARG A 1175 19.96 28.83 29.06
N GLN A 1176 21.25 28.52 28.92
CA GLN A 1176 21.70 27.57 27.90
C GLN A 1176 20.79 26.33 27.98
N TRP A 1177 20.17 26.00 26.86
CA TRP A 1177 19.55 24.68 26.69
C TRP A 1177 20.72 23.68 26.57
N GLU A 1178 21.17 23.14 27.70
CA GLU A 1178 22.04 21.96 27.69
C GLU A 1178 21.24 20.80 27.08
N TYR A 1179 21.64 20.41 25.87
CA TYR A 1179 21.26 19.14 25.27
C TYR A 1179 21.79 18.00 26.16
N ALA A 1180 20.89 17.34 26.89
CA ALA A 1180 21.18 16.03 27.44
C ALA A 1180 21.13 15.01 26.31
N VAL A 1181 22.28 14.69 25.73
CA VAL A 1181 22.48 13.49 24.92
C VAL A 1181 22.47 12.30 25.89
N PRO A 1182 21.65 11.25 25.67
CA PRO A 1182 21.78 10.01 26.43
C PRO A 1182 23.07 9.31 26.01
N ASP A 1183 24.03 9.23 26.92
CA ASP A 1183 25.27 8.47 26.76
C ASP A 1183 24.94 6.97 26.77
N PHE A 1184 24.95 6.36 25.57
CA PHE A 1184 25.05 4.91 25.41
C PHE A 1184 26.52 4.57 25.16
N SER A 1185 27.30 4.43 26.24
CA SER A 1185 28.61 3.79 26.16
C SER A 1185 28.65 2.56 27.07
N GLU A 1186 29.08 1.47 26.45
CA GLU A 1186 29.19 0.10 26.92
C GLU A 1186 29.94 -0.07 28.24
N HIS A 1187 29.53 -1.09 28.99
CA HIS A 1187 30.35 -1.72 30.01
C HIS A 1187 31.67 -2.25 29.40
N ASP A 1188 32.80 -1.78 29.91
CA ASP A 1188 33.95 -2.66 30.19
C ASP A 1188 34.79 -2.07 31.36
N PRO A 1189 35.26 -2.89 32.32
CA PRO A 1189 35.84 -2.39 33.56
C PRO A 1189 37.36 -2.17 33.40
N GLY A 1190 37.80 -0.92 33.56
CA GLY A 1190 39.23 -0.63 33.65
C GLY A 1190 39.81 -0.99 35.02
N PRO A 1191 41.00 -1.60 35.10
CA PRO A 1191 41.75 -1.71 36.35
C PRO A 1191 42.55 -0.42 36.62
N GLU A 1192 42.79 -0.19 37.92
CA GLU A 1192 43.56 0.89 38.51
C GLU A 1192 44.97 1.09 37.91
N PHE A 1193 45.42 2.35 37.82
CA PHE A 1193 46.53 2.94 38.61
C PHE A 1193 47.21 4.13 37.88
N GLY A 1194 47.24 5.28 38.55
CA GLY A 1194 48.50 5.92 38.96
C GLY A 1194 49.22 6.91 38.03
N ARG A 1195 49.21 8.16 38.50
CA ARG A 1195 50.09 9.33 38.26
C ARG A 1195 49.73 10.32 37.17
#